data_AF-A0A946GBQ1-F1
#
_entry.id   AF-A0A946GBQ1-F1
#
_cell.length_a   1.000
_cell.length_b   1.000
_cell.length_c   1.000
_cell.angle_alpha   90.00
_cell.angle_beta   90.00
_cell.angle_gamma   90.00
#
_symmetry.space_group_name_H-M   'P 1'
#
loop_
_entity.id
_entity.type
_entity.pdbx_description
1 polymer ?
#
loop_
_entity_poly.entity_id
_entity_poly.type
_entity_poly.pdbx_seq_one_letter_code
_entity_poly.pdbx_strand_id
1 'polypeptide(L)'
;MKILIFLLIIANALALPSLEEAREVLGSRETNRREALTNEIWRAGREGIPLLQKLAEEENPEVFRRALFVLQRLRMGLEPDSPAELLKLAEALNLAAPEFRASKLVELLDYSEGVRVALVFLDGWAADPQMPPEHIFKLSELVTTVVLERRSSWKVFLSADLGARCRGALVAALSGQDHPIKLQMIANLASKQTKKVFDMSVTCPDRIASDAYLAMARIATVHGEVPVALQILAAGLHHDSSYDLARAIAFLEVGSGLPPIRYDGNWVHELDLFRARTRRDFEETLRLASKPDLNPILAYESNLLSGSLTLPSTEGGADFPASSALAALHQSFSAPPGEPDIEALTSSVLIDWSELARTLMNLACPTEAAEKLSSEGQVLTATSLLWRANLREKALSLGGEVLNGRADSLQTRMRLTLASLHFESGDNEKARDFFGEIITTGIQQDTRLQSALKLGLNFFSREELLPLASGLLANQAYQRAPSITGLLPYHPKVSTYWYEYFREKDSDQSPLAVFKQVEHFLVNQHEQAQSIIAEQLATSTKLSLPTDILYQQALFLRVPGALEMIKGAAWYQLSIDDLFSIARDNSWDLEVRKEALTTALAIDPANVGLHWLNMKLNQVNLPVSSHLPTLGDPGLALQLFAHTGELGTIALISEVVDLRDHRGLRCLALLGNAYLKSGQPVQAARVLQAAICSEVATGPQPATKIQS
;
A
#
# COMPACT_ATOMS: atom_id res chain seq x y z
N MET A 1 -46.54 -2.20 -5.15
CA MET A 1 -46.63 -3.61 -5.61
C MET A 1 -45.42 -4.08 -6.42
N LYS A 2 -44.89 -3.32 -7.40
CA LYS A 2 -43.68 -3.69 -8.16
C LYS A 2 -42.37 -3.75 -7.34
N ILE A 3 -42.25 -2.93 -6.28
CA ILE A 3 -41.08 -2.93 -5.37
C ILE A 3 -41.07 -4.17 -4.45
N LEU A 4 -42.24 -4.68 -4.06
CA LEU A 4 -42.35 -5.91 -3.27
C LEU A 4 -42.00 -7.16 -4.10
N ILE A 5 -42.34 -7.14 -5.39
CA ILE A 5 -42.03 -8.23 -6.33
C ILE A 5 -40.53 -8.26 -6.66
N PHE A 6 -39.85 -7.11 -6.72
CA PHE A 6 -38.39 -7.07 -6.94
C PHE A 6 -37.58 -7.55 -5.72
N LEU A 7 -38.06 -7.28 -4.49
CA LEU A 7 -37.47 -7.84 -3.26
C LEU A 7 -37.72 -9.36 -3.13
N LEU A 8 -38.85 -9.87 -3.60
CA LEU A 8 -39.15 -11.31 -3.65
C LEU A 8 -38.37 -12.07 -4.73
N ILE A 9 -38.02 -11.42 -5.85
CA ILE A 9 -37.23 -12.05 -6.92
C ILE A 9 -35.73 -12.12 -6.55
N ILE A 10 -35.22 -11.22 -5.70
CA ILE A 10 -33.83 -11.30 -5.20
C ILE A 10 -33.74 -12.23 -3.98
N ALA A 11 -34.80 -12.39 -3.19
CA ALA A 11 -34.81 -13.31 -2.04
C ALA A 11 -34.92 -14.81 -2.43
N ASN A 12 -35.45 -15.14 -3.61
CA ASN A 12 -35.61 -16.54 -4.05
C ASN A 12 -34.40 -17.12 -4.81
N ALA A 13 -33.30 -16.38 -4.98
CA ALA A 13 -32.13 -16.89 -5.70
C ALA A 13 -31.18 -17.75 -4.85
N LEU A 14 -31.47 -17.96 -3.56
CA LEU A 14 -30.62 -18.70 -2.61
C LEU A 14 -31.41 -19.50 -1.55
N ALA A 15 -32.74 -19.56 -1.63
CA ALA A 15 -33.52 -20.34 -0.67
C ALA A 15 -33.48 -21.81 -1.08
N LEU A 16 -32.74 -22.63 -0.32
CA LEU A 16 -32.72 -24.08 -0.49
C LEU A 16 -34.15 -24.65 -0.53
N PRO A 17 -34.42 -25.63 -1.42
CA PRO A 17 -35.72 -26.27 -1.52
C PRO A 17 -36.09 -26.96 -0.20
N SER A 18 -37.40 -27.09 0.05
CA SER A 18 -37.87 -27.89 1.19
C SER A 18 -37.46 -29.35 1.03
N LEU A 19 -37.35 -30.10 2.14
CA LEU A 19 -36.98 -31.52 2.10
C LEU A 19 -37.95 -32.34 1.23
N GLU A 20 -39.23 -32.03 1.33
CA GLU A 20 -40.32 -32.68 0.63
C GLU A 20 -40.26 -32.44 -0.88
N GLU A 21 -39.99 -31.19 -1.28
CA GLU A 21 -39.81 -30.81 -2.68
C GLU A 21 -38.54 -31.45 -3.27
N ALA A 22 -37.43 -31.41 -2.52
CA ALA A 22 -36.19 -32.03 -2.96
C ALA A 22 -36.33 -33.55 -3.13
N ARG A 23 -37.06 -34.22 -2.21
CA ARG A 23 -37.36 -35.65 -2.30
C ARG A 23 -38.23 -35.99 -3.51
N GLU A 24 -39.27 -35.21 -3.76
CA GLU A 24 -40.17 -35.40 -4.91
C GLU A 24 -39.39 -35.26 -6.23
N VAL A 25 -38.65 -34.17 -6.39
CA VAL A 25 -37.96 -33.85 -7.63
C VAL A 25 -36.80 -34.82 -7.88
N LEU A 26 -35.95 -35.13 -6.89
CA LEU A 26 -34.83 -36.06 -7.06
C LEU A 26 -35.29 -37.51 -7.36
N GLY A 27 -36.48 -37.89 -6.90
CA GLY A 27 -37.13 -39.17 -7.20
C GLY A 27 -37.98 -39.17 -8.48
N SER A 28 -38.17 -38.01 -9.11
CA SER A 28 -38.98 -37.89 -10.34
C SER A 28 -38.26 -38.48 -11.56
N ARG A 29 -39.01 -38.82 -12.62
CA ARG A 29 -38.43 -39.28 -13.90
C ARG A 29 -37.95 -38.15 -14.81
N GLU A 30 -38.21 -36.89 -14.48
CA GLU A 30 -37.86 -35.72 -15.29
C GLU A 30 -36.39 -35.29 -15.14
N THR A 31 -35.55 -35.62 -16.13
CA THR A 31 -34.10 -35.37 -16.08
C THR A 31 -33.73 -33.90 -15.92
N ASN A 32 -34.35 -33.00 -16.69
CA ASN A 32 -34.03 -31.56 -16.64
C ASN A 32 -34.38 -30.94 -15.27
N ARG A 33 -35.50 -31.36 -14.67
CA ARG A 33 -35.95 -30.86 -13.35
C ARG A 33 -35.03 -31.36 -12.24
N ARG A 34 -34.55 -32.60 -12.34
CA ARG A 34 -33.53 -33.17 -11.43
C ARG A 34 -32.18 -32.47 -11.52
N GLU A 35 -31.67 -32.26 -12.72
CA GLU A 35 -30.38 -31.59 -12.93
C GLU A 35 -30.42 -30.15 -12.46
N ALA A 36 -31.52 -29.42 -12.74
CA ALA A 36 -31.71 -28.06 -12.25
C ALA A 36 -31.65 -28.00 -10.71
N LEU A 37 -32.40 -28.88 -10.03
CA LEU A 37 -32.39 -28.94 -8.57
C LEU A 37 -31.04 -29.38 -8.00
N THR A 38 -30.38 -30.34 -8.66
CA THR A 38 -29.05 -30.79 -8.24
C THR A 38 -28.04 -29.66 -8.32
N ASN A 39 -28.07 -28.88 -9.41
CA ASN A 39 -27.22 -27.70 -9.59
C ASN A 39 -27.58 -26.58 -8.59
N GLU A 40 -28.85 -26.42 -8.24
CA GLU A 40 -29.31 -25.45 -7.24
C GLU A 40 -28.79 -25.80 -5.83
N ILE A 41 -28.96 -27.06 -5.41
CA ILE A 41 -28.44 -27.55 -4.12
C ILE A 41 -26.90 -27.45 -4.08
N TRP A 42 -26.22 -27.72 -5.20
CA TRP A 42 -24.76 -27.60 -5.27
C TRP A 42 -24.30 -26.15 -5.24
N ARG A 43 -25.02 -25.22 -5.88
CA ARG A 43 -24.76 -23.77 -5.81
C ARG A 43 -24.90 -23.21 -4.40
N ALA A 44 -25.79 -23.78 -3.59
CA ALA A 44 -25.88 -23.47 -2.16
C ALA A 44 -24.68 -23.99 -1.34
N GLY A 45 -23.80 -24.81 -1.92
CA GLY A 45 -22.54 -25.20 -1.32
C GLY A 45 -22.69 -25.89 0.04
N ARG A 46 -21.97 -25.40 1.06
CA ARG A 46 -22.03 -25.94 2.42
C ARG A 46 -23.43 -25.82 3.06
N GLU A 47 -24.22 -24.83 2.68
CA GLU A 47 -25.58 -24.65 3.22
C GLU A 47 -26.53 -25.78 2.79
N GLY A 48 -26.24 -26.43 1.65
CA GLY A 48 -27.00 -27.60 1.17
C GLY A 48 -26.68 -28.91 1.92
N ILE A 49 -25.60 -28.96 2.71
CA ILE A 49 -25.16 -30.19 3.39
C ILE A 49 -26.24 -30.77 4.33
N PRO A 50 -26.91 -29.99 5.20
CA PRO A 50 -27.95 -30.54 6.09
C PRO A 50 -29.15 -31.14 5.33
N LEU A 51 -29.54 -30.53 4.21
CA LEU A 51 -30.61 -31.06 3.35
C LEU A 51 -30.16 -32.39 2.72
N LEU A 52 -28.95 -32.43 2.16
CA LEU A 52 -28.39 -33.62 1.53
C LEU A 52 -28.14 -34.76 2.51
N GLN A 53 -27.80 -34.47 3.78
CA GLN A 53 -27.70 -35.47 4.84
C GLN A 53 -29.05 -36.16 5.06
N LYS A 54 -30.14 -35.39 5.19
CA LYS A 54 -31.49 -35.95 5.34
C LYS A 54 -31.92 -36.75 4.11
N LEU A 55 -31.62 -36.27 2.91
CA LEU A 55 -31.92 -36.99 1.67
C LEU A 55 -31.06 -38.26 1.48
N ALA A 56 -29.87 -38.31 2.07
CA ALA A 56 -29.01 -39.48 2.10
C ALA A 56 -29.43 -40.52 3.16
N GLU A 57 -30.54 -40.28 3.86
CA GLU A 57 -31.18 -41.23 4.79
C GLU A 57 -32.52 -41.76 4.23
N GLU A 58 -32.96 -41.29 3.06
CA GLU A 58 -34.22 -41.70 2.42
C GLU A 58 -34.20 -43.16 1.94
N GLU A 59 -35.35 -43.83 2.07
CA GLU A 59 -35.50 -45.23 1.62
C GLU A 59 -35.45 -45.38 0.10
N ASN A 60 -35.81 -44.33 -0.65
CA ASN A 60 -35.74 -44.37 -2.11
C ASN A 60 -34.27 -44.49 -2.57
N PRO A 61 -33.85 -45.62 -3.19
CA PRO A 61 -32.45 -45.85 -3.52
C PRO A 61 -31.89 -44.84 -4.53
N GLU A 62 -32.74 -44.25 -5.36
CA GLU A 62 -32.36 -43.29 -6.38
C GLU A 62 -32.10 -41.90 -5.78
N VAL A 63 -32.96 -41.46 -4.85
CA VAL A 63 -32.78 -40.23 -4.06
C VAL A 63 -31.53 -40.36 -3.19
N PHE A 64 -31.41 -41.48 -2.46
CA PHE A 64 -30.24 -41.81 -1.64
C PHE A 64 -28.94 -41.68 -2.42
N ARG A 65 -28.81 -42.38 -3.56
CA ARG A 65 -27.55 -42.39 -4.35
C ARG A 65 -27.19 -41.01 -4.86
N ARG A 66 -28.16 -40.23 -5.32
CA ARG A 66 -27.93 -38.87 -5.85
C ARG A 66 -27.55 -37.89 -4.74
N ALA A 67 -28.27 -37.93 -3.63
CA ALA A 67 -27.96 -37.10 -2.47
C ALA A 67 -26.56 -37.43 -1.95
N LEU A 68 -26.21 -38.71 -1.83
CA LEU A 68 -24.88 -39.16 -1.41
C LEU A 68 -23.77 -38.70 -2.38
N PHE A 69 -24.02 -38.79 -3.69
CA PHE A 69 -23.08 -38.39 -4.74
C PHE A 69 -22.71 -36.89 -4.66
N VAL A 70 -23.73 -36.04 -4.48
CA VAL A 70 -23.56 -34.58 -4.34
C VAL A 70 -22.94 -34.25 -2.98
N LEU A 71 -23.42 -34.89 -1.92
CA LEU A 71 -22.92 -34.71 -0.55
C LEU A 71 -21.43 -35.00 -0.43
N GLN A 72 -20.95 -36.11 -1.02
CA GLN A 72 -19.53 -36.47 -0.98
C GLN A 72 -18.66 -35.42 -1.68
N ARG A 73 -19.09 -34.92 -2.84
CA ARG A 73 -18.32 -33.92 -3.61
C ARG A 73 -18.32 -32.54 -2.95
N LEU A 74 -19.46 -32.11 -2.43
CA LEU A 74 -19.55 -30.87 -1.66
C LEU A 74 -18.66 -30.91 -0.42
N ARG A 75 -18.61 -32.05 0.28
CA ARG A 75 -17.70 -32.25 1.43
C ARG A 75 -16.22 -32.17 1.05
N MET A 76 -15.87 -32.55 -0.18
CA MET A 76 -14.50 -32.42 -0.71
C MET A 76 -14.23 -31.06 -1.36
N GLY A 77 -15.20 -30.14 -1.44
CA GLY A 77 -14.99 -28.82 -2.07
C GLY A 77 -14.94 -28.85 -3.60
N LEU A 78 -15.54 -29.88 -4.23
CA LEU A 78 -15.61 -30.03 -5.68
C LEU A 78 -16.86 -29.37 -6.26
N GLU A 79 -16.75 -28.88 -7.49
CA GLU A 79 -17.84 -28.31 -8.29
C GLU A 79 -18.45 -29.36 -9.24
N PRO A 80 -19.66 -29.12 -9.77
CA PRO A 80 -20.32 -30.06 -10.70
C PRO A 80 -19.49 -30.37 -11.95
N ASP A 81 -18.74 -29.38 -12.44
CA ASP A 81 -17.87 -29.44 -13.61
C ASP A 81 -16.39 -29.69 -13.26
N SER A 82 -16.08 -29.99 -12.00
CA SER A 82 -14.71 -30.31 -11.59
C SER A 82 -14.15 -31.50 -12.39
N PRO A 83 -12.92 -31.40 -12.93
CA PRO A 83 -12.33 -32.45 -13.75
C PRO A 83 -12.22 -33.79 -13.03
N ALA A 84 -12.38 -34.89 -13.77
CA ALA A 84 -12.32 -36.24 -13.21
C ALA A 84 -10.99 -36.56 -12.53
N GLU A 85 -9.90 -35.92 -12.95
CA GLU A 85 -8.59 -36.05 -12.31
C GLU A 85 -8.55 -35.39 -10.93
N LEU A 86 -9.12 -34.18 -10.78
CA LEU A 86 -9.25 -33.50 -9.50
C LEU A 86 -10.09 -34.32 -8.51
N LEU A 87 -11.18 -34.95 -8.99
CA LEU A 87 -11.98 -35.87 -8.18
C LEU A 87 -11.14 -37.04 -7.66
N LYS A 88 -10.33 -37.68 -8.51
CA LYS A 88 -9.46 -38.80 -8.10
C LYS A 88 -8.45 -38.37 -7.04
N LEU A 89 -7.84 -37.19 -7.20
CA LEU A 89 -6.89 -36.64 -6.23
C LEU A 89 -7.59 -36.34 -4.89
N ALA A 90 -8.78 -35.75 -4.92
CA ALA A 90 -9.58 -35.46 -3.73
C ALA A 90 -10.02 -36.75 -3.01
N GLU A 91 -10.47 -37.77 -3.74
CA GLU A 91 -10.83 -39.08 -3.18
C GLU A 91 -9.62 -39.78 -2.55
N ALA A 92 -8.46 -39.74 -3.22
CA ALA A 92 -7.22 -40.29 -2.70
C ALA A 92 -6.79 -39.60 -1.40
N LEU A 93 -6.95 -38.27 -1.31
CA LEU A 93 -6.67 -37.51 -0.10
C LEU A 93 -7.66 -37.80 1.03
N ASN A 94 -8.96 -37.92 0.71
CA ASN A 94 -10.00 -38.24 1.67
C ASN A 94 -9.81 -39.61 2.33
N LEU A 95 -9.31 -40.59 1.57
CA LEU A 95 -9.02 -41.95 2.04
C LEU A 95 -7.63 -42.10 2.69
N ALA A 96 -6.78 -41.07 2.62
CA ALA A 96 -5.41 -41.14 3.13
C ALA A 96 -5.37 -41.21 4.67
N ALA A 97 -4.58 -42.15 5.20
CA ALA A 97 -4.24 -42.16 6.61
C ALA A 97 -3.44 -40.89 6.99
N PRO A 98 -3.49 -40.44 8.27
CA PRO A 98 -2.87 -39.18 8.70
C PRO A 98 -1.41 -38.99 8.23
N GLU A 99 -0.59 -40.04 8.28
CA GLU A 99 0.81 -40.03 7.86
C GLU A 99 1.03 -39.81 6.36
N PHE A 100 0.04 -40.11 5.51
CA PHE A 100 0.12 -39.91 4.05
C PHE A 100 -0.56 -38.64 3.56
N ARG A 101 -1.28 -37.92 4.44
CA ARG A 101 -2.02 -36.70 4.07
C ARG A 101 -1.11 -35.65 3.44
N ALA A 102 0.09 -35.44 3.96
CA ALA A 102 1.03 -34.46 3.40
C ALA A 102 1.40 -34.77 1.95
N SER A 103 1.78 -36.01 1.64
CA SER A 103 2.13 -36.43 0.28
C SER A 103 0.95 -36.29 -0.68
N LYS A 104 -0.25 -36.71 -0.26
CA LYS A 104 -1.45 -36.61 -1.09
C LYS A 104 -1.95 -35.18 -1.24
N LEU A 105 -1.70 -34.33 -0.25
CA LEU A 105 -1.98 -32.90 -0.34
C LEU A 105 -1.07 -32.22 -1.36
N VAL A 106 0.22 -32.58 -1.42
CA VAL A 106 1.15 -32.07 -2.44
C VAL A 106 0.68 -32.47 -3.85
N GLU A 107 0.33 -33.75 -4.07
CA GLU A 107 -0.22 -34.21 -5.36
C GLU A 107 -1.48 -33.42 -5.76
N LEU A 108 -2.37 -33.13 -4.80
CA LEU A 108 -3.56 -32.31 -5.04
C LEU A 108 -3.18 -30.86 -5.39
N LEU A 109 -2.24 -30.27 -4.65
CA LEU A 109 -1.79 -28.90 -4.83
C LEU A 109 -1.05 -28.70 -6.15
N ASP A 110 -0.46 -29.73 -6.75
CA ASP A 110 0.12 -29.66 -8.10
C ASP A 110 -0.93 -29.36 -9.17
N TYR A 111 -2.20 -29.69 -8.91
CA TYR A 111 -3.32 -29.37 -9.79
C TYR A 111 -3.73 -27.89 -9.65
N SER A 112 -4.07 -27.22 -10.76
CA SER A 112 -4.37 -25.77 -10.79
C SER A 112 -5.55 -25.38 -9.88
N GLU A 113 -6.57 -26.22 -9.81
CA GLU A 113 -7.77 -26.03 -8.97
C GLU A 113 -7.64 -26.66 -7.57
N GLY A 114 -6.49 -27.31 -7.30
CA GLY A 114 -6.26 -28.09 -6.09
C GLY A 114 -6.31 -27.29 -4.80
N VAL A 115 -5.92 -26.01 -4.84
CA VAL A 115 -5.89 -25.12 -3.66
C VAL A 115 -7.27 -25.01 -2.99
N ARG A 116 -8.36 -24.90 -3.77
CA ARG A 116 -9.71 -24.80 -3.22
C ARG A 116 -10.08 -26.04 -2.40
N VAL A 117 -9.83 -27.21 -2.99
CA VAL A 117 -10.10 -28.52 -2.39
C VAL A 117 -9.21 -28.73 -1.16
N ALA A 118 -7.92 -28.38 -1.27
CA ALA A 118 -6.95 -28.45 -0.18
C ALA A 118 -7.39 -27.64 1.04
N LEU A 119 -7.92 -26.43 0.84
CA LEU A 119 -8.43 -25.58 1.93
C LEU A 119 -9.64 -26.19 2.64
N VAL A 120 -10.53 -26.88 1.90
CA VAL A 120 -11.68 -27.57 2.49
C VAL A 120 -11.23 -28.74 3.36
N PHE A 121 -10.27 -29.55 2.90
CA PHE A 121 -9.69 -30.62 3.71
C PHE A 121 -8.96 -30.09 4.94
N LEU A 122 -8.12 -29.06 4.75
CA LEU A 122 -7.39 -28.42 5.85
C LEU A 122 -8.35 -27.89 6.91
N ASP A 123 -9.43 -27.23 6.51
CA ASP A 123 -10.47 -26.73 7.41
C ASP A 123 -11.21 -27.85 8.13
N GLY A 124 -11.58 -28.91 7.42
CA GLY A 124 -12.24 -30.09 8.01
C GLY A 124 -11.36 -30.80 9.04
N TRP A 125 -10.07 -30.94 8.76
CA TRP A 125 -9.11 -31.50 9.70
C TRP A 125 -8.82 -30.56 10.88
N ALA A 126 -8.73 -29.26 10.63
CA ALA A 126 -8.57 -28.27 11.68
C ALA A 126 -9.79 -28.22 12.61
N ALA A 127 -10.99 -28.51 12.11
CA ALA A 127 -12.20 -28.58 12.93
C ALA A 127 -12.21 -29.76 13.92
N ASP A 128 -11.39 -30.80 13.70
CA ASP A 128 -11.21 -31.91 14.63
C ASP A 128 -10.37 -31.45 15.84
N PRO A 129 -10.93 -31.38 17.06
CA PRO A 129 -10.20 -30.97 18.25
C PRO A 129 -9.08 -31.93 18.64
N GLN A 130 -9.13 -33.18 18.18
CA GLN A 130 -8.11 -34.19 18.48
C GLN A 130 -6.86 -34.01 17.62
N MET A 131 -6.95 -33.29 16.50
CA MET A 131 -5.81 -33.09 15.63
C MET A 131 -4.81 -32.12 16.27
N PRO A 132 -3.54 -32.50 16.48
CA PRO A 132 -2.53 -31.60 17.07
C PRO A 132 -2.30 -30.33 16.23
N PRO A 133 -2.14 -29.15 16.87
CA PRO A 133 -1.81 -27.90 16.16
C PRO A 133 -0.60 -28.00 15.23
N GLU A 134 0.45 -28.71 15.66
CA GLU A 134 1.66 -28.96 14.85
C GLU A 134 1.37 -29.67 13.52
N HIS A 135 0.46 -30.64 13.52
CA HIS A 135 0.10 -31.34 12.27
C HIS A 135 -0.69 -30.43 11.33
N ILE A 136 -1.61 -29.62 11.86
CA ILE A 136 -2.37 -28.65 11.06
C ILE A 136 -1.41 -27.60 10.49
N PHE A 137 -0.46 -27.12 11.30
CA PHE A 137 0.56 -26.17 10.90
C PHE A 137 1.40 -26.70 9.72
N LYS A 138 1.97 -27.90 9.83
CA LYS A 138 2.75 -28.54 8.75
C LYS A 138 1.98 -28.65 7.43
N LEU A 139 0.68 -28.98 7.49
CA LEU A 139 -0.17 -29.02 6.30
C LEU A 139 -0.49 -27.62 5.77
N SER A 140 -0.62 -26.64 6.67
CA SER A 140 -0.84 -25.23 6.33
C SER A 140 0.38 -24.62 5.64
N GLU A 141 1.60 -25.00 6.02
CA GLU A 141 2.84 -24.60 5.34
C GLU A 141 2.83 -25.04 3.88
N LEU A 142 2.50 -26.30 3.60
CA LEU A 142 2.41 -26.83 2.23
C LEU A 142 1.43 -26.03 1.36
N VAL A 143 0.23 -25.74 1.90
CA VAL A 143 -0.77 -24.92 1.20
C VAL A 143 -0.25 -23.50 0.98
N THR A 144 0.35 -22.90 2.00
CA THR A 144 0.83 -21.52 1.98
C THR A 144 1.94 -21.33 0.94
N THR A 145 2.90 -22.26 0.86
CA THR A 145 3.97 -22.22 -0.15
C THR A 145 3.40 -22.17 -1.57
N VAL A 146 2.47 -23.08 -1.89
CA VAL A 146 1.85 -23.14 -3.23
C VAL A 146 1.00 -21.90 -3.51
N VAL A 147 0.29 -21.38 -2.51
CA VAL A 147 -0.51 -20.15 -2.64
C VAL A 147 0.38 -18.94 -2.92
N LEU A 148 1.52 -18.81 -2.26
CA LEU A 148 2.44 -17.70 -2.49
C LEU A 148 3.07 -17.76 -3.89
N GLU A 149 3.34 -18.95 -4.40
CA GLU A 149 3.86 -19.15 -5.77
C GLU A 149 2.79 -18.90 -6.86
N ARG A 150 1.50 -19.12 -6.55
CA ARG A 150 0.40 -19.08 -7.53
C ARG A 150 -0.60 -17.96 -7.25
N ARG A 151 -0.36 -16.80 -7.89
CA ARG A 151 -1.22 -15.61 -7.78
C ARG A 151 -2.70 -15.86 -8.11
N SER A 152 -2.99 -16.75 -9.06
CA SER A 152 -4.36 -17.13 -9.43
C SER A 152 -5.16 -17.71 -8.27
N SER A 153 -4.50 -18.23 -7.24
CA SER A 153 -5.13 -18.87 -6.08
C SER A 153 -5.41 -17.90 -4.93
N TRP A 154 -4.88 -16.67 -4.95
CA TRP A 154 -5.00 -15.71 -3.85
C TRP A 154 -6.44 -15.34 -3.51
N LYS A 155 -7.26 -15.08 -4.53
CA LYS A 155 -8.69 -14.78 -4.32
C LYS A 155 -9.39 -15.93 -3.60
N VAL A 156 -9.24 -17.15 -4.12
CA VAL A 156 -9.84 -18.36 -3.54
C VAL A 156 -9.36 -18.58 -2.11
N PHE A 157 -8.07 -18.38 -1.86
CA PHE A 157 -7.47 -18.53 -0.54
C PHE A 157 -8.04 -17.55 0.49
N LEU A 158 -8.12 -16.27 0.15
CA LEU A 158 -8.57 -15.21 1.07
C LEU A 158 -10.10 -15.12 1.18
N SER A 159 -10.85 -15.55 0.16
CA SER A 159 -12.32 -15.56 0.21
C SER A 159 -12.91 -16.86 0.76
N ALA A 160 -12.09 -17.88 1.06
CA ALA A 160 -12.57 -19.15 1.57
C ALA A 160 -13.21 -18.99 2.95
N ASP A 161 -14.37 -19.63 3.15
CA ASP A 161 -15.06 -19.64 4.44
C ASP A 161 -14.44 -20.69 5.37
N LEU A 162 -13.34 -20.29 6.01
CA LEU A 162 -12.54 -21.14 6.89
C LEU A 162 -12.89 -20.89 8.37
N GLY A 163 -12.82 -21.93 9.18
CA GLY A 163 -12.89 -21.83 10.63
C GLY A 163 -11.68 -21.11 11.23
N ALA A 164 -11.85 -20.54 12.43
CA ALA A 164 -10.77 -19.79 13.10
C ALA A 164 -9.50 -20.62 13.34
N ARG A 165 -9.65 -21.93 13.58
CA ARG A 165 -8.53 -22.86 13.81
C ARG A 165 -7.68 -23.07 12.55
N CYS A 166 -8.32 -23.22 11.39
CA CYS A 166 -7.64 -23.29 10.10
C CYS A 166 -6.94 -21.97 9.78
N ARG A 167 -7.65 -20.84 9.95
CA ARG A 167 -7.09 -19.50 9.70
C ARG A 167 -5.91 -19.17 10.62
N GLY A 168 -5.93 -19.59 11.88
CA GLY A 168 -4.80 -19.42 12.80
C GLY A 168 -3.56 -20.19 12.36
N ALA A 169 -3.71 -21.45 11.92
CA ALA A 169 -2.60 -22.23 11.39
C ALA A 169 -2.03 -21.65 10.09
N LEU A 170 -2.88 -21.13 9.19
CA LEU A 170 -2.46 -20.43 7.98
C LEU A 170 -1.74 -19.10 8.29
N VAL A 171 -2.21 -18.34 9.29
CA VAL A 171 -1.53 -17.12 9.77
C VAL A 171 -0.13 -17.47 10.31
N ALA A 172 -0.02 -18.53 11.10
CA ALA A 172 1.27 -18.99 11.61
C ALA A 172 2.21 -19.38 10.46
N ALA A 173 1.72 -20.15 9.48
CA ALA A 173 2.51 -20.57 8.31
C ALA A 173 2.96 -19.37 7.46
N LEU A 174 2.07 -18.39 7.22
CA LEU A 174 2.39 -17.15 6.48
C LEU A 174 3.40 -16.27 7.21
N SER A 175 3.39 -16.29 8.55
CA SER A 175 4.24 -15.42 9.36
C SER A 175 5.73 -15.70 9.13
N GLY A 176 6.11 -16.96 8.96
CA GLY A 176 7.48 -17.39 8.69
C GLY A 176 7.95 -17.15 7.24
N GLN A 177 7.07 -16.69 6.34
CA GLN A 177 7.42 -16.46 4.94
C GLN A 177 8.04 -15.06 4.76
N ASP A 178 8.95 -14.93 3.80
CA ASP A 178 9.50 -13.65 3.37
C ASP A 178 8.83 -13.23 2.06
N HIS A 179 7.60 -12.70 2.16
CA HIS A 179 6.83 -12.25 1.01
C HIS A 179 6.13 -10.91 1.30
N PRO A 180 6.21 -9.91 0.40
CA PRO A 180 5.74 -8.55 0.67
C PRO A 180 4.24 -8.45 0.98
N ILE A 181 3.40 -9.33 0.41
CA ILE A 181 1.93 -9.33 0.63
C ILE A 181 1.49 -10.06 1.91
N LYS A 182 2.41 -10.72 2.65
CA LYS A 182 2.02 -11.64 3.73
C LYS A 182 1.20 -10.95 4.82
N LEU A 183 1.52 -9.69 5.15
CA LEU A 183 0.83 -8.94 6.20
C LEU A 183 -0.63 -8.65 5.83
N GLN A 184 -0.88 -8.36 4.56
CA GLN A 184 -2.22 -8.16 4.04
C GLN A 184 -3.03 -9.46 4.08
N MET A 185 -2.41 -10.60 3.73
CA MET A 185 -3.05 -11.92 3.84
C MET A 185 -3.35 -12.28 5.29
N ILE A 186 -2.42 -12.03 6.22
CA ILE A 186 -2.60 -12.25 7.66
C ILE A 186 -3.75 -11.41 8.19
N ALA A 187 -3.78 -10.10 7.87
CA ALA A 187 -4.86 -9.21 8.27
C ALA A 187 -6.23 -9.68 7.74
N ASN A 188 -6.27 -10.16 6.49
CA ASN A 188 -7.46 -10.73 5.90
C ASN A 188 -7.92 -12.00 6.63
N LEU A 189 -7.05 -12.99 6.85
CA LEU A 189 -7.40 -14.22 7.56
C LEU A 189 -7.85 -13.95 9.01
N ALA A 190 -7.24 -12.97 9.66
CA ALA A 190 -7.56 -12.55 11.02
C ALA A 190 -8.82 -11.67 11.12
N SER A 191 -9.37 -11.20 10.00
CA SER A 191 -10.51 -10.26 9.98
C SER A 191 -11.82 -10.80 10.58
N LYS A 192 -11.98 -12.12 10.71
CA LYS A 192 -13.14 -12.70 11.40
C LYS A 192 -12.68 -13.43 12.65
N GLN A 193 -13.29 -13.16 13.81
CA GLN A 193 -12.96 -13.83 15.06
C GLN A 193 -11.46 -13.69 15.43
N THR A 194 -10.91 -12.48 15.32
CA THR A 194 -9.47 -12.17 15.47
C THR A 194 -8.83 -12.86 16.66
N LYS A 195 -9.47 -12.79 17.83
CA LYS A 195 -8.99 -13.44 19.06
C LYS A 195 -8.79 -14.96 18.88
N LYS A 196 -9.77 -15.68 18.32
CA LYS A 196 -9.67 -17.14 18.14
C LYS A 196 -8.61 -17.53 17.13
N VAL A 197 -8.44 -16.72 16.09
CA VAL A 197 -7.37 -16.90 15.09
C VAL A 197 -6.02 -16.74 15.77
N PHE A 198 -5.84 -15.65 16.52
CA PHE A 198 -4.63 -15.39 17.31
C PHE A 198 -4.30 -16.51 18.30
N ASP A 199 -5.27 -16.91 19.13
CA ASP A 199 -5.11 -17.97 20.13
C ASP A 199 -4.63 -19.28 19.49
N MET A 200 -5.09 -19.59 18.28
CA MET A 200 -4.60 -20.75 17.54
C MET A 200 -3.20 -20.53 16.97
N SER A 201 -2.91 -19.38 16.36
CA SER A 201 -1.61 -19.10 15.73
C SER A 201 -0.45 -19.28 16.70
N VAL A 202 -0.59 -18.84 17.96
CA VAL A 202 0.46 -18.96 18.99
C VAL A 202 0.65 -20.39 19.53
N THR A 203 -0.24 -21.33 19.24
CA THR A 203 -0.10 -22.75 19.63
C THR A 203 0.71 -23.57 18.63
N CYS A 204 1.06 -22.99 17.48
CA CYS A 204 1.88 -23.64 16.48
C CYS A 204 3.35 -23.72 16.94
N PRO A 205 4.11 -24.74 16.48
CA PRO A 205 5.46 -25.02 16.97
C PRO A 205 6.45 -23.88 16.71
N ASP A 206 6.28 -23.18 15.58
CA ASP A 206 7.10 -22.02 15.23
C ASP A 206 6.49 -20.73 15.76
N ARG A 207 7.36 -19.85 16.24
CA ARG A 207 6.96 -18.53 16.71
C ARG A 207 6.48 -17.70 15.53
N ILE A 208 5.30 -17.12 15.66
CA ILE A 208 4.87 -16.04 14.78
C ILE A 208 5.79 -14.83 14.95
N ALA A 209 6.12 -14.19 13.84
CA ALA A 209 6.94 -12.99 13.76
C ALA A 209 6.17 -11.74 14.24
N SER A 210 6.92 -10.73 14.70
CA SER A 210 6.39 -9.47 15.26
C SER A 210 5.42 -8.73 14.33
N ASP A 211 5.68 -8.78 13.04
CA ASP A 211 4.86 -8.14 12.01
C ASP A 211 3.46 -8.76 11.89
N ALA A 212 3.33 -10.07 12.14
CA ALA A 212 2.04 -10.76 12.20
C ALA A 212 1.23 -10.33 13.43
N TYR A 213 1.87 -10.13 14.59
CA TYR A 213 1.21 -9.57 15.76
C TYR A 213 0.66 -8.16 15.48
N LEU A 214 1.44 -7.30 14.82
CA LEU A 214 0.99 -5.96 14.40
C LEU A 214 -0.22 -6.03 13.45
N ALA A 215 -0.17 -6.90 12.43
CA ALA A 215 -1.27 -7.06 11.48
C ALA A 215 -2.57 -7.52 12.16
N MET A 216 -2.49 -8.50 13.07
CA MET A 216 -3.65 -8.99 13.84
C MET A 216 -4.16 -7.96 14.86
N ALA A 217 -3.27 -7.25 15.55
CA ALA A 217 -3.66 -6.19 16.47
C ALA A 217 -4.37 -5.03 15.76
N ARG A 218 -3.89 -4.68 14.55
CA ARG A 218 -4.48 -3.64 13.72
C ARG A 218 -5.90 -3.97 13.33
N ILE A 219 -6.15 -5.19 12.84
CA ILE A 219 -7.50 -5.60 12.46
C ILE A 219 -8.43 -5.74 13.68
N ALA A 220 -7.91 -6.18 14.84
CA ALA A 220 -8.68 -6.13 16.09
C ALA A 220 -9.09 -4.69 16.46
N THR A 221 -8.19 -3.72 16.30
CA THR A 221 -8.48 -2.30 16.57
C THR A 221 -9.50 -1.75 15.58
N VAL A 222 -9.41 -2.09 14.29
CA VAL A 222 -10.42 -1.73 13.27
C VAL A 222 -11.82 -2.20 13.68
N HIS A 223 -11.95 -3.40 14.26
CA HIS A 223 -13.23 -3.93 14.75
C HIS A 223 -13.64 -3.39 16.12
N GLY A 224 -12.85 -2.50 16.73
CA GLY A 224 -13.09 -1.95 18.06
C GLY A 224 -12.72 -2.88 19.21
N GLU A 225 -12.05 -4.01 18.93
CA GLU A 225 -11.58 -4.97 19.92
C GLU A 225 -10.24 -4.54 20.54
N VAL A 226 -10.15 -3.29 21.04
CA VAL A 226 -8.89 -2.70 21.56
C VAL A 226 -8.23 -3.56 22.65
N PRO A 227 -8.96 -4.13 23.63
CA PRO A 227 -8.35 -5.03 24.62
C PRO A 227 -7.72 -6.28 24.00
N VAL A 228 -8.30 -6.81 22.91
CA VAL A 228 -7.74 -7.95 22.17
C VAL A 228 -6.48 -7.52 21.44
N ALA A 229 -6.48 -6.35 20.80
CA ALA A 229 -5.29 -5.79 20.16
C ALA A 229 -4.12 -5.64 21.16
N LEU A 230 -4.38 -5.10 22.36
CA LEU A 230 -3.38 -5.01 23.43
C LEU A 230 -2.86 -6.39 23.88
N GLN A 231 -3.74 -7.39 24.02
CA GLN A 231 -3.33 -8.77 24.34
C GLN A 231 -2.40 -9.36 23.28
N ILE A 232 -2.73 -9.16 21.99
CA ILE A 232 -1.92 -9.62 20.87
C ILE A 232 -0.54 -8.97 20.90
N LEU A 233 -0.47 -7.63 21.01
CA LEU A 233 0.80 -6.90 21.05
C LEU A 233 1.65 -7.30 22.26
N ALA A 234 1.02 -7.47 23.44
CA ALA A 234 1.71 -7.88 24.66
C ALA A 234 2.34 -9.26 24.53
N ALA A 235 1.64 -10.21 23.91
CA ALA A 235 2.17 -11.54 23.65
C ALA A 235 3.37 -11.49 22.69
N GLY A 236 3.28 -10.68 21.63
CA GLY A 236 4.41 -10.47 20.72
C GLY A 236 5.62 -9.85 21.42
N LEU A 237 5.40 -8.86 22.30
CA LEU A 237 6.48 -8.18 23.04
C LEU A 237 7.26 -9.13 23.96
N HIS A 238 6.68 -10.22 24.45
CA HIS A 238 7.42 -11.23 25.23
C HIS A 238 8.43 -12.02 24.39
N HIS A 239 8.26 -12.03 23.08
CA HIS A 239 9.04 -12.85 22.14
C HIS A 239 9.88 -12.03 21.17
N ASP A 240 9.65 -10.71 21.10
CA ASP A 240 10.35 -9.81 20.20
C ASP A 240 11.79 -9.53 20.65
N SER A 241 12.67 -9.36 19.66
CA SER A 241 14.04 -8.87 19.83
C SER A 241 14.14 -7.33 19.75
N SER A 242 13.02 -6.65 19.50
CA SER A 242 12.92 -5.20 19.38
C SER A 242 11.81 -4.63 20.27
N TYR A 243 11.92 -3.34 20.57
CA TYR A 243 10.92 -2.59 21.35
C TYR A 243 9.79 -1.99 20.48
N ASP A 244 9.67 -2.37 19.21
CA ASP A 244 8.68 -1.78 18.29
C ASP A 244 7.24 -2.05 18.72
N LEU A 245 6.97 -3.24 19.27
CA LEU A 245 5.66 -3.58 19.84
C LEU A 245 5.36 -2.76 21.10
N ALA A 246 6.38 -2.39 21.90
CA ALA A 246 6.19 -1.55 23.08
C ALA A 246 5.69 -0.15 22.70
N ARG A 247 6.21 0.40 21.59
CA ARG A 247 5.74 1.66 21.00
C ARG A 247 4.25 1.59 20.62
N ALA A 248 3.84 0.51 19.93
CA ALA A 248 2.45 0.31 19.53
C ALA A 248 1.50 0.15 20.73
N ILE A 249 1.93 -0.56 21.78
CA ILE A 249 1.18 -0.71 23.04
C ILE A 249 0.97 0.65 23.70
N ALA A 250 2.05 1.41 23.92
CA ALA A 250 1.97 2.73 24.55
C ALA A 250 1.05 3.69 23.78
N PHE A 251 1.15 3.70 22.45
CA PHE A 251 0.26 4.47 21.58
C PHE A 251 -1.20 4.09 21.78
N LEU A 252 -1.51 2.78 21.77
CA LEU A 252 -2.87 2.29 21.86
C LEU A 252 -3.48 2.53 23.25
N GLU A 253 -2.73 2.29 24.33
CA GLU A 253 -3.17 2.54 25.71
C GLU A 253 -3.59 3.99 25.92
N VAL A 254 -2.72 4.93 25.52
CA VAL A 254 -2.97 6.36 25.72
C VAL A 254 -4.05 6.86 24.75
N GLY A 255 -3.99 6.46 23.48
CA GLY A 255 -4.96 6.87 22.47
C GLY A 255 -6.38 6.37 22.74
N SER A 256 -6.53 5.19 23.37
CA SER A 256 -7.85 4.64 23.71
C SER A 256 -8.32 5.00 25.10
N GLY A 257 -7.45 5.57 25.95
CA GLY A 257 -7.74 5.84 27.37
C GLY A 257 -7.93 4.57 28.22
N LEU A 258 -7.40 3.43 27.77
CA LEU A 258 -7.49 2.18 28.54
C LEU A 258 -6.39 2.13 29.62
N PRO A 259 -6.63 1.42 30.74
CA PRO A 259 -5.60 1.24 31.75
C PRO A 259 -4.39 0.51 31.16
N PRO A 260 -3.16 0.84 31.59
CA PRO A 260 -1.97 0.16 31.10
C PRO A 260 -2.00 -1.34 31.38
N ILE A 261 -1.54 -2.13 30.41
CA ILE A 261 -1.35 -3.57 30.62
C ILE A 261 -0.25 -3.80 31.65
N ARG A 262 -0.39 -4.86 32.44
CA ARG A 262 0.70 -5.35 33.28
C ARG A 262 1.65 -6.15 32.40
N TYR A 263 2.91 -5.73 32.37
CA TYR A 263 3.99 -6.38 31.62
C TYR A 263 5.25 -6.35 32.49
N ASP A 264 5.86 -7.51 32.67
CA ASP A 264 7.04 -7.74 33.51
C ASP A 264 8.20 -8.39 32.73
N GLY A 265 8.13 -8.37 31.39
CA GLY A 265 9.16 -8.89 30.51
C GLY A 265 10.33 -7.93 30.25
N ASN A 266 11.21 -8.32 29.33
CA ASN A 266 12.51 -7.66 29.09
C ASN A 266 12.40 -6.21 28.60
N TRP A 267 11.30 -5.84 27.94
CA TRP A 267 11.09 -4.51 27.36
C TRP A 267 10.28 -3.56 28.26
N VAL A 268 10.17 -3.87 29.56
CA VAL A 268 9.33 -3.09 30.50
C VAL A 268 9.80 -1.65 30.59
N HIS A 269 11.12 -1.44 30.54
CA HIS A 269 11.71 -0.12 30.63
C HIS A 269 11.40 0.74 29.41
N GLU A 270 11.55 0.20 28.20
CA GLU A 270 11.23 0.85 26.94
C GLU A 270 9.73 1.12 26.82
N LEU A 271 8.89 0.18 27.26
CA LEU A 271 7.44 0.38 27.32
C LEU A 271 7.06 1.55 28.21
N ASP A 272 7.62 1.64 29.41
CA ASP A 272 7.36 2.76 30.33
C ASP A 272 7.89 4.09 29.76
N LEU A 273 9.03 4.07 29.07
CA LEU A 273 9.56 5.22 28.35
C LEU A 273 8.59 5.69 27.24
N PHE A 274 8.08 4.78 26.41
CA PHE A 274 7.09 5.13 25.38
C PHE A 274 5.77 5.61 25.98
N ARG A 275 5.34 5.06 27.12
CA ARG A 275 4.15 5.55 27.86
C ARG A 275 4.35 6.99 28.33
N ALA A 276 5.51 7.32 28.91
CA ALA A 276 5.86 8.68 29.32
C ALA A 276 5.87 9.65 28.13
N ARG A 277 6.51 9.25 27.02
CA ARG A 277 6.53 10.01 25.76
C ARG A 277 5.13 10.30 25.24
N THR A 278 4.29 9.26 25.11
CA THR A 278 2.93 9.40 24.56
C THR A 278 2.05 10.30 25.45
N ARG A 279 2.27 10.31 26.77
CA ARG A 279 1.59 11.20 27.73
C ARG A 279 2.20 12.60 27.79
N ARG A 280 3.32 12.85 27.12
CA ARG A 280 4.10 14.10 27.16
C ARG A 280 4.62 14.44 28.56
N ASP A 281 4.96 13.41 29.34
CA ASP A 281 5.62 13.57 30.63
C ASP A 281 7.13 13.67 30.41
N PHE A 282 7.62 14.88 30.11
CA PHE A 282 9.02 15.10 29.72
C PHE A 282 10.00 14.88 30.87
N GLU A 283 9.59 15.19 32.11
CA GLU A 283 10.43 14.95 33.28
C GLU A 283 10.68 13.45 33.47
N GLU A 284 9.61 12.66 33.41
CA GLU A 284 9.71 11.21 33.51
C GLU A 284 10.43 10.60 32.29
N THR A 285 10.19 11.13 31.09
CA THR A 285 10.89 10.69 29.87
C THR A 285 12.41 10.88 29.99
N LEU A 286 12.87 12.05 30.45
CA LEU A 286 14.29 12.32 30.65
C LEU A 286 14.89 11.44 31.75
N ARG A 287 14.15 11.22 32.84
CA ARG A 287 14.58 10.33 33.94
C ARG A 287 14.75 8.89 33.44
N LEU A 288 13.81 8.39 32.65
CA LEU A 288 13.88 7.04 32.07
C LEU A 288 14.97 6.94 31.00
N ALA A 289 15.15 7.96 30.16
CA ALA A 289 16.17 8.00 29.10
C ALA A 289 17.60 8.08 29.64
N SER A 290 17.80 8.51 30.89
CA SER A 290 19.11 8.63 31.53
C SER A 290 19.66 7.31 32.10
N LYS A 291 18.93 6.19 31.95
CA LYS A 291 19.42 4.89 32.46
C LYS A 291 20.52 4.30 31.56
N PRO A 292 21.57 3.69 32.14
CA PRO A 292 22.74 3.23 31.38
C PRO A 292 22.46 2.06 30.44
N ASP A 293 21.46 1.23 30.75
CA ASP A 293 21.15 0.01 29.98
C ASP A 293 20.24 0.27 28.76
N LEU A 294 19.74 1.50 28.59
CA LEU A 294 18.86 1.85 27.48
C LEU A 294 19.67 1.95 26.17
N ASN A 295 19.07 1.54 25.06
CA ASN A 295 19.66 1.73 23.74
C ASN A 295 20.05 3.23 23.53
N PRO A 296 21.33 3.55 23.23
CA PRO A 296 21.79 4.94 23.14
C PRO A 296 21.05 5.79 22.11
N ILE A 297 20.61 5.17 21.00
CA ILE A 297 19.80 5.84 19.98
C ILE A 297 18.44 6.20 20.58
N LEU A 298 17.75 5.24 21.18
CA LEU A 298 16.44 5.49 21.79
C LEU A 298 16.50 6.52 22.93
N ALA A 299 17.55 6.50 23.73
CA ALA A 299 17.82 7.50 24.76
C ALA A 299 17.95 8.90 24.16
N TYR A 300 18.78 9.02 23.11
CA TYR A 300 18.97 10.28 22.39
C TYR A 300 17.69 10.80 21.74
N GLU A 301 16.94 9.95 21.03
CA GLU A 301 15.65 10.30 20.42
C GLU A 301 14.64 10.81 21.46
N SER A 302 14.59 10.15 22.61
CA SER A 302 13.69 10.50 23.70
C SER A 302 14.08 11.83 24.38
N ASN A 303 15.37 12.10 24.51
CA ASN A 303 15.88 13.40 24.97
C ASN A 303 15.48 14.50 23.98
N LEU A 304 15.72 14.30 22.68
CA LEU A 304 15.39 15.27 21.63
C LEU A 304 13.91 15.64 21.63
N LEU A 305 13.02 14.64 21.62
CA LEU A 305 11.57 14.86 21.61
C LEU A 305 11.07 15.54 22.89
N SER A 306 11.77 15.33 24.02
CA SER A 306 11.50 16.01 25.29
C SER A 306 12.09 17.43 25.36
N GLY A 307 12.82 17.88 24.34
CA GLY A 307 13.46 19.19 24.29
C GLY A 307 14.81 19.26 25.02
N SER A 308 15.45 18.13 25.32
CA SER A 308 16.82 18.08 25.81
C SER A 308 17.79 17.71 24.69
N LEU A 309 18.91 18.42 24.62
CA LEU A 309 20.01 18.07 23.73
C LEU A 309 21.04 17.15 24.41
N THR A 310 20.98 16.93 25.72
CA THR A 310 22.04 16.18 26.43
C THR A 310 22.23 14.78 25.85
N LEU A 311 23.45 14.46 25.41
CA LEU A 311 23.84 13.07 25.14
C LEU A 311 23.68 12.25 26.42
N PRO A 312 23.29 10.97 26.33
CA PRO A 312 23.30 10.07 27.49
C PRO A 312 24.69 10.09 28.15
N SER A 313 24.75 10.18 29.48
CA SER A 313 26.02 10.17 30.20
C SER A 313 26.81 8.90 29.88
N THR A 314 28.00 9.04 29.28
CA THR A 314 28.87 7.93 28.87
C THR A 314 29.62 7.28 30.03
N GLU A 315 29.06 7.27 31.25
CA GLU A 315 29.60 6.49 32.37
C GLU A 315 29.29 4.99 32.11
N GLY A 316 29.96 4.40 31.11
CA GLY A 316 29.71 3.02 30.71
C GLY A 316 30.19 2.56 29.33
N GLY A 317 30.85 3.40 28.53
CA GLY A 317 31.56 2.93 27.32
C GLY A 317 30.69 2.46 26.15
N ALA A 318 29.43 2.92 26.05
CA ALA A 318 28.71 2.84 24.78
C ALA A 318 29.27 3.93 23.85
N ASP A 319 30.08 3.54 22.87
CA ASP A 319 30.56 4.42 21.82
C ASP A 319 29.36 4.96 21.02
N PHE A 320 28.86 6.14 21.36
CA PHE A 320 28.32 7.02 20.32
C PHE A 320 29.46 7.20 19.33
N PRO A 321 29.34 6.82 18.04
CA PRO A 321 30.44 6.99 17.13
C PRO A 321 30.79 8.47 17.10
N ALA A 322 31.92 8.82 17.71
CA ALA A 322 32.44 10.18 17.84
C ALA A 322 32.70 10.83 16.47
N SER A 323 32.57 10.05 15.40
CA SER A 323 32.66 10.42 13.99
C SER A 323 31.30 10.64 13.29
N SER A 324 30.18 10.73 14.01
CA SER A 324 28.87 10.96 13.39
C SER A 324 28.52 12.46 13.31
N ALA A 325 27.94 12.90 12.19
CA ALA A 325 27.47 14.27 11.98
C ALA A 325 26.51 14.76 13.09
N LEU A 326 25.85 13.82 13.77
CA LEU A 326 24.98 14.07 14.91
C LEU A 326 25.74 14.62 16.13
N ALA A 327 26.94 14.11 16.43
CA ALA A 327 27.77 14.60 17.53
C ALA A 327 28.31 16.02 17.24
N ALA A 328 28.69 16.28 15.99
CA ALA A 328 29.14 17.59 15.53
C ALA A 328 28.01 18.64 15.52
N LEU A 329 26.80 18.28 15.08
CA LEU A 329 25.61 19.11 15.19
C LEU A 329 25.20 19.40 16.62
N HIS A 330 25.24 18.38 17.45
CA HIS A 330 24.93 18.53 18.86
C HIS A 330 25.88 19.53 19.54
N GLN A 331 27.19 19.46 19.27
CA GLN A 331 28.19 20.40 19.80
C GLN A 331 28.02 21.84 19.29
N SER A 332 27.37 22.03 18.14
CA SER A 332 27.16 23.34 17.54
C SER A 332 25.85 24.01 17.98
N PHE A 333 24.94 23.31 18.67
CA PHE A 333 23.79 23.95 19.32
C PHE A 333 24.15 24.48 20.71
N SER A 334 23.97 25.78 20.95
CA SER A 334 24.39 26.46 22.18
C SER A 334 23.50 26.20 23.42
N ALA A 335 22.18 26.05 23.24
CA ALA A 335 21.19 25.55 24.22
C ALA A 335 19.82 25.34 23.52
N PRO A 336 18.97 24.37 23.89
CA PRO A 336 17.67 24.21 23.23
C PRO A 336 16.57 25.12 23.82
N PRO A 337 15.70 25.71 22.97
CA PRO A 337 15.87 25.88 21.52
C PRO A 337 16.93 26.95 21.22
N GLY A 338 17.87 26.67 20.30
CA GLY A 338 18.99 27.57 19.98
C GLY A 338 19.53 27.40 18.58
N GLU A 339 20.35 28.36 18.15
CA GLU A 339 20.91 28.42 16.79
C GLU A 339 22.16 27.55 16.66
N PRO A 340 22.33 26.83 15.54
CA PRO A 340 23.53 26.05 15.26
C PRO A 340 24.72 26.94 14.86
N ASP A 341 25.90 26.61 15.34
CA ASP A 341 27.17 27.20 14.90
C ASP A 341 27.58 26.65 13.52
N ILE A 342 27.23 27.42 12.47
CA ILE A 342 27.48 27.08 11.06
C ILE A 342 28.98 27.05 10.73
N GLU A 343 29.79 27.86 11.40
CA GLU A 343 31.23 27.91 11.18
C GLU A 343 31.90 26.65 11.76
N ALA A 344 31.49 26.24 12.96
CA ALA A 344 31.93 24.97 13.55
C ALA A 344 31.50 23.75 12.71
N LEU A 345 30.29 23.78 12.14
CA LEU A 345 29.78 22.71 11.28
C LEU A 345 30.54 22.59 9.96
N THR A 346 30.78 23.71 9.28
CA THR A 346 31.47 23.74 7.99
C THR A 346 32.96 23.41 8.07
N SER A 347 33.56 23.57 9.26
CA SER A 347 34.96 23.24 9.55
C SER A 347 35.16 21.82 10.09
N SER A 348 34.07 21.08 10.34
CA SER A 348 34.13 19.71 10.88
C SER A 348 34.69 18.72 9.85
N VAL A 349 35.80 18.07 10.19
CA VAL A 349 36.45 17.01 9.39
C VAL A 349 35.71 15.66 9.51
N LEU A 350 34.69 15.59 10.36
CA LEU A 350 33.98 14.35 10.72
C LEU A 350 32.71 14.10 9.88
N ILE A 351 32.32 15.03 9.00
CA ILE A 351 31.08 14.94 8.21
C ILE A 351 31.44 14.79 6.73
N ASP A 352 30.83 13.81 6.04
CA ASP A 352 30.98 13.69 4.58
C ASP A 352 30.37 14.92 3.87
N TRP A 353 30.92 15.31 2.72
CA TRP A 353 30.53 16.53 2.02
C TRP A 353 29.05 16.56 1.61
N SER A 354 28.54 15.41 1.16
CA SER A 354 27.13 15.25 0.81
C SER A 354 26.21 15.43 2.02
N GLU A 355 26.68 14.99 3.19
CA GLU A 355 25.99 15.10 4.47
C GLU A 355 26.07 16.51 5.06
N LEU A 356 27.18 17.22 4.86
CA LEU A 356 27.37 18.61 5.28
C LEU A 356 26.47 19.56 4.47
N ALA A 357 26.47 19.46 3.14
CA ALA A 357 25.62 20.32 2.31
C ALA A 357 24.13 20.15 2.66
N ARG A 358 23.68 18.92 2.91
CA ARG A 358 22.33 18.61 3.37
C ARG A 358 22.04 19.19 4.76
N THR A 359 22.97 19.02 5.69
CA THR A 359 22.84 19.59 7.04
C THR A 359 22.65 21.11 6.95
N LEU A 360 23.47 21.80 6.15
CA LEU A 360 23.36 23.24 5.93
C LEU A 360 22.03 23.65 5.29
N MET A 361 21.49 22.84 4.37
CA MET A 361 20.14 23.07 3.83
C MET A 361 19.07 23.01 4.93
N ASN A 362 19.13 22.00 5.79
CA ASN A 362 18.17 21.81 6.88
C ASN A 362 18.28 22.92 7.95
N LEU A 363 19.44 23.57 8.05
CA LEU A 363 19.68 24.72 8.90
C LEU A 363 19.39 26.07 8.22
N ALA A 364 18.81 26.07 7.02
CA ALA A 364 18.52 27.27 6.25
C ALA A 364 19.76 28.11 5.88
N CYS A 365 20.89 27.44 5.58
CA CYS A 365 22.14 28.02 5.08
C CYS A 365 22.39 27.65 3.60
N PRO A 366 21.57 28.18 2.66
CA PRO A 366 21.57 27.76 1.25
C PRO A 366 22.79 28.25 0.46
N THR A 367 23.49 29.30 0.91
CA THR A 367 24.69 29.78 0.20
C THR A 367 25.83 28.79 0.42
N GLU A 368 26.09 28.47 1.68
CA GLU A 368 27.13 27.56 2.14
C GLU A 368 26.88 26.15 1.58
N ALA A 369 25.63 25.69 1.59
CA ALA A 369 25.25 24.44 0.95
C ALA A 369 25.50 24.43 -0.57
N ALA A 370 25.15 25.51 -1.28
CA ALA A 370 25.34 25.61 -2.72
C ALA A 370 26.82 25.66 -3.14
N GLU A 371 27.65 26.38 -2.38
CA GLU A 371 29.09 26.44 -2.60
C GLU A 371 29.71 25.04 -2.49
N LYS A 372 29.32 24.28 -1.47
CA LYS A 372 29.79 22.89 -1.27
C LYS A 372 29.27 21.92 -2.35
N LEU A 373 28.01 22.03 -2.75
CA LEU A 373 27.47 21.22 -3.86
C LEU A 373 28.15 21.53 -5.19
N SER A 374 28.45 22.80 -5.43
CA SER A 374 29.14 23.24 -6.65
C SER A 374 30.56 22.70 -6.73
N SER A 375 31.33 22.72 -5.64
CA SER A 375 32.71 22.20 -5.61
C SER A 375 32.80 20.71 -5.95
N GLU A 376 31.73 19.94 -5.71
CA GLU A 376 31.63 18.50 -6.03
C GLU A 376 30.99 18.22 -7.41
N GLY A 377 30.84 19.24 -8.26
CA GLY A 377 30.28 19.09 -9.60
C GLY A 377 28.75 18.93 -9.64
N GLN A 378 28.03 19.16 -8.54
CA GLN A 378 26.56 19.11 -8.48
C GLN A 378 25.91 20.48 -8.78
N VAL A 379 26.41 21.17 -9.79
CA VAL A 379 26.05 22.57 -10.10
C VAL A 379 24.56 22.76 -10.39
N LEU A 380 23.90 21.80 -11.05
CA LEU A 380 22.44 21.85 -11.30
C LEU A 380 21.62 21.89 -10.00
N THR A 381 22.03 21.10 -9.01
CA THR A 381 21.37 21.02 -7.71
C THR A 381 21.60 22.30 -6.93
N ALA A 382 22.85 22.80 -6.92
CA ALA A 382 23.22 24.06 -6.29
C ALA A 382 22.46 25.26 -6.88
N THR A 383 22.34 25.36 -8.21
CA THR A 383 21.55 26.41 -8.88
C THR A 383 20.07 26.34 -8.50
N SER A 384 19.49 25.14 -8.50
CA SER A 384 18.08 24.93 -8.13
C SER A 384 17.83 25.28 -6.66
N LEU A 385 18.79 24.96 -5.79
CA LEU A 385 18.75 25.31 -4.37
C LEU A 385 18.72 26.82 -4.15
N LEU A 386 19.72 27.53 -4.70
CA LEU A 386 19.82 28.99 -4.60
C LEU A 386 18.57 29.67 -5.16
N TRP A 387 18.03 29.13 -6.26
CA TRP A 387 16.77 29.61 -6.82
C TRP A 387 15.65 29.50 -5.79
N ARG A 388 15.38 28.30 -5.25
CA ARG A 388 14.31 28.06 -4.29
C ARG A 388 14.46 28.86 -3.00
N ALA A 389 15.70 29.10 -2.57
CA ALA A 389 16.04 29.96 -1.44
C ALA A 389 15.88 31.47 -1.73
N ASN A 390 15.32 31.85 -2.88
CA ASN A 390 15.15 33.23 -3.34
C ASN A 390 16.47 34.00 -3.56
N LEU A 391 17.60 33.30 -3.72
CA LEU A 391 18.92 33.85 -4.05
C LEU A 391 19.14 33.84 -5.56
N ARG A 392 18.26 34.53 -6.30
CA ARG A 392 18.16 34.48 -7.77
C ARG A 392 19.45 34.88 -8.49
N GLU A 393 20.11 35.94 -8.04
CA GLU A 393 21.36 36.42 -8.66
C GLU A 393 22.48 35.40 -8.54
N LYS A 394 22.67 34.80 -7.36
CA LYS A 394 23.66 33.75 -7.13
C LYS A 394 23.35 32.50 -7.96
N ALA A 395 22.06 32.12 -8.06
CA ALA A 395 21.62 31.00 -8.88
C ALA A 395 21.94 31.22 -10.37
N LEU A 396 21.65 32.43 -10.89
CA LEU A 396 21.92 32.78 -12.29
C LEU A 396 23.40 32.89 -12.59
N SER A 397 24.21 33.43 -11.67
CA SER A 397 25.67 33.46 -11.81
C SER A 397 26.22 32.04 -11.96
N LEU A 398 25.83 31.15 -11.05
CA LEU A 398 26.28 29.76 -11.04
C LEU A 398 25.77 28.97 -12.27
N GLY A 399 24.52 29.20 -12.68
CA GLY A 399 23.97 28.62 -13.91
C GLY A 399 24.67 29.13 -15.17
N GLY A 400 25.00 30.42 -15.20
CA GLY A 400 25.69 31.07 -16.31
C GLY A 400 27.08 30.50 -16.60
N GLU A 401 27.83 30.11 -15.56
CA GLU A 401 29.12 29.43 -15.71
C GLU A 401 29.00 28.13 -16.51
N VAL A 402 27.94 27.35 -16.29
CA VAL A 402 27.64 26.12 -17.04
C VAL A 402 27.20 26.45 -18.47
N LEU A 403 26.39 27.49 -18.65
CA LEU A 403 25.90 27.90 -19.97
C LEU A 403 27.01 28.43 -20.89
N ASN A 404 28.05 29.05 -20.34
CA ASN A 404 29.21 29.56 -21.07
C ASN A 404 30.26 28.47 -21.40
N GLY A 405 30.05 27.24 -20.95
CA GLY A 405 30.93 26.09 -21.20
C GLY A 405 30.77 25.47 -22.59
N ARG A 406 31.35 24.28 -22.79
CA ARG A 406 31.18 23.52 -24.04
C ARG A 406 29.74 23.01 -24.17
N ALA A 407 29.20 23.02 -25.39
CA ALA A 407 27.89 22.46 -25.66
C ALA A 407 27.88 20.94 -25.42
N ASP A 408 27.23 20.53 -24.34
CA ASP A 408 27.16 19.14 -23.90
C ASP A 408 25.79 18.81 -23.26
N SER A 409 25.65 17.57 -22.76
CA SER A 409 24.44 17.14 -22.07
C SER A 409 24.16 17.94 -20.78
N LEU A 410 25.16 18.57 -20.17
CA LEU A 410 25.01 19.33 -18.93
C LEU A 410 24.42 20.71 -19.22
N GLN A 411 24.86 21.37 -20.29
CA GLN A 411 24.31 22.65 -20.75
C GLN A 411 22.81 22.54 -21.06
N THR A 412 22.41 21.48 -21.79
CA THR A 412 20.99 21.23 -22.10
C THR A 412 20.16 21.01 -20.84
N ARG A 413 20.71 20.29 -19.84
CA ARG A 413 20.05 20.09 -18.54
C ARG A 413 19.92 21.39 -17.77
N MET A 414 20.95 22.24 -17.77
CA MET A 414 20.92 23.54 -17.10
C MET A 414 19.84 24.44 -17.70
N ARG A 415 19.71 24.47 -19.03
CA ARG A 415 18.65 25.23 -19.71
C ARG A 415 17.24 24.75 -19.36
N LEU A 416 17.01 23.43 -19.34
CA LEU A 416 15.73 22.87 -18.89
C LEU A 416 15.42 23.24 -17.43
N THR A 417 16.43 23.15 -16.56
CA THR A 417 16.29 23.53 -15.15
C THR A 417 15.92 25.01 -15.02
N LEU A 418 16.65 25.92 -15.65
CA LEU A 418 16.36 27.36 -15.61
C LEU A 418 14.99 27.70 -16.22
N ALA A 419 14.61 27.05 -17.33
CA ALA A 419 13.28 27.22 -17.91
C ALA A 419 12.16 26.80 -16.94
N SER A 420 12.31 25.65 -16.29
CA SER A 420 11.35 25.18 -15.26
C SER A 420 11.27 26.15 -14.09
N LEU A 421 12.42 26.61 -13.59
CA LEU A 421 12.53 27.51 -12.45
C LEU A 421 11.91 28.90 -12.74
N HIS A 422 12.10 29.43 -13.95
CA HIS A 422 11.47 30.67 -14.40
C HIS A 422 9.95 30.52 -14.56
N PHE A 423 9.49 29.41 -15.16
CA PHE A 423 8.08 29.11 -15.30
C PHE A 423 7.37 28.98 -13.94
N GLU A 424 7.96 28.24 -13.00
CA GLU A 424 7.45 28.11 -11.62
C GLU A 424 7.38 29.47 -10.90
N SER A 425 8.24 30.42 -11.27
CA SER A 425 8.22 31.79 -10.73
C SER A 425 7.26 32.75 -11.43
N GLY A 426 6.56 32.30 -12.48
CA GLY A 426 5.63 33.10 -13.29
C GLY A 426 6.27 33.93 -14.39
N ASP A 427 7.58 33.80 -14.63
CA ASP A 427 8.32 34.52 -15.67
C ASP A 427 8.34 33.69 -16.98
N ASN A 428 7.21 33.72 -17.68
CA ASN A 428 7.01 32.92 -18.90
C ASN A 428 7.91 33.34 -20.06
N GLU A 429 8.28 34.62 -20.15
CA GLU A 429 9.15 35.12 -21.22
C GLU A 429 10.55 34.53 -21.08
N LYS A 430 11.16 34.62 -19.88
CA LYS A 430 12.49 34.03 -19.66
C LYS A 430 12.48 32.51 -19.71
N ALA A 431 11.40 31.89 -19.23
CA ALA A 431 11.23 30.43 -19.38
C ALA A 431 11.27 30.02 -20.85
N ARG A 432 10.58 30.78 -21.71
CA ARG A 432 10.56 30.59 -23.15
C ARG A 432 11.92 30.82 -23.79
N ASP A 433 12.67 31.85 -23.37
CA ASP A 433 14.02 32.14 -23.88
C ASP A 433 15.01 31.00 -23.59
N PHE A 434 15.10 30.56 -22.33
CA PHE A 434 16.00 29.46 -21.95
C PHE A 434 15.64 28.14 -22.63
N PHE A 435 14.34 27.88 -22.83
CA PHE A 435 13.87 26.67 -23.49
C PHE A 435 14.02 26.72 -25.01
N GLY A 436 13.90 27.89 -25.64
CA GLY A 436 13.86 28.04 -27.10
C GLY A 436 15.06 27.43 -27.82
N GLU A 437 16.26 27.58 -27.26
CA GLU A 437 17.47 26.97 -27.84
C GLU A 437 17.49 25.44 -27.78
N ILE A 438 16.68 24.83 -26.91
CA ILE A 438 16.60 23.36 -26.76
C ILE A 438 15.80 22.74 -27.91
N ILE A 439 14.85 23.50 -28.47
CA ILE A 439 14.01 23.04 -29.59
C ILE A 439 14.88 22.68 -30.80
N THR A 440 15.99 23.41 -31.00
CA THR A 440 16.91 23.19 -32.13
C THR A 440 18.04 22.22 -31.80
N THR A 441 18.57 22.21 -30.57
CA THR A 441 19.65 21.29 -30.18
C THR A 441 19.17 19.84 -29.99
N GLY A 442 17.90 19.64 -29.61
CA GLY A 442 17.29 18.34 -29.42
C GLY A 442 17.67 17.63 -28.11
N ILE A 443 16.91 16.59 -27.76
CA ILE A 443 17.13 15.77 -26.55
C ILE A 443 17.21 14.29 -26.94
N GLN A 444 18.34 13.64 -26.63
CA GLN A 444 18.59 12.24 -27.01
C GLN A 444 17.92 11.20 -26.09
N GLN A 445 17.57 11.56 -24.85
CA GLN A 445 16.99 10.61 -23.89
C GLN A 445 15.46 10.71 -23.82
N ASP A 446 14.76 9.63 -24.14
CA ASP A 446 13.29 9.55 -24.25
C ASP A 446 12.54 10.06 -23.02
N THR A 447 12.97 9.67 -21.81
CA THR A 447 12.34 10.08 -20.55
C THR A 447 12.47 11.59 -20.29
N ARG A 448 13.59 12.17 -20.70
CA ARG A 448 13.84 13.62 -20.61
C ARG A 448 13.07 14.37 -21.68
N LEU A 449 12.98 13.82 -22.89
CA LEU A 449 12.21 14.39 -23.99
C LEU A 449 10.73 14.54 -23.60
N GLN A 450 10.13 13.51 -23.01
CA GLN A 450 8.74 13.57 -22.54
C GLN A 450 8.54 14.70 -21.52
N SER A 451 9.43 14.81 -20.53
CA SER A 451 9.35 15.84 -19.49
C SER A 451 9.55 17.25 -20.06
N ALA A 452 10.48 17.40 -21.01
CA ALA A 452 10.75 18.65 -21.69
C ALA A 452 9.59 19.11 -22.57
N LEU A 453 8.97 18.20 -23.34
CA LEU A 453 7.80 18.52 -24.15
C LEU A 453 6.61 18.98 -23.29
N LYS A 454 6.36 18.32 -22.16
CA LYS A 454 5.33 18.74 -21.19
C LYS A 454 5.61 20.11 -20.59
N LEU A 455 6.86 20.40 -20.26
CA LEU A 455 7.27 21.73 -19.78
C LEU A 455 7.06 22.79 -20.88
N GLY A 456 7.51 22.49 -22.11
CA GLY A 456 7.40 23.39 -23.26
C GLY A 456 5.96 23.75 -23.61
N LEU A 457 5.01 22.83 -23.46
CA LEU A 457 3.58 23.08 -23.71
C LEU A 457 2.98 24.19 -22.85
N ASN A 458 3.62 24.57 -21.74
CA ASN A 458 3.14 25.66 -20.91
C ASN A 458 3.40 27.05 -21.52
N PHE A 459 4.33 27.18 -22.48
CA PHE A 459 4.75 28.47 -23.05
C PHE A 459 5.08 28.44 -24.56
N PHE A 460 5.00 27.27 -25.21
CA PHE A 460 5.04 27.09 -26.66
C PHE A 460 3.80 26.35 -27.15
N SER A 461 3.37 26.67 -28.36
CA SER A 461 2.38 25.88 -29.07
C SER A 461 2.95 24.52 -29.48
N ARG A 462 2.07 23.53 -29.72
CA ARG A 462 2.48 22.22 -30.25
C ARG A 462 3.27 22.31 -31.55
N GLU A 463 2.93 23.29 -32.39
CA GLU A 463 3.56 23.50 -33.69
C GLU A 463 5.03 23.93 -33.53
N GLU A 464 5.29 24.82 -32.58
CA GLU A 464 6.65 25.27 -32.24
C GLU A 464 7.51 24.15 -31.62
N LEU A 465 6.88 23.16 -30.96
CA LEU A 465 7.57 22.02 -30.35
C LEU A 465 7.79 20.83 -31.28
N LEU A 466 7.21 20.84 -32.49
CA LEU A 466 7.39 19.74 -33.46
C LEU A 466 8.85 19.42 -33.78
N PRO A 467 9.79 20.38 -33.92
CA PRO A 467 11.19 20.08 -34.19
C PRO A 467 11.82 19.23 -33.07
N LEU A 468 11.44 19.49 -31.81
CA LEU A 468 11.88 18.73 -30.65
C LEU A 468 11.23 17.33 -30.61
N ALA A 469 10.01 17.20 -31.14
CA ALA A 469 9.25 15.97 -31.24
C ALA A 469 9.47 15.20 -32.56
N SER A 470 10.68 15.25 -33.12
CA SER A 470 11.03 14.61 -34.40
C SER A 470 10.74 13.09 -34.45
N GLY A 471 10.71 12.43 -33.28
CA GLY A 471 10.30 11.04 -33.13
C GLY A 471 8.91 10.71 -33.67
N LEU A 472 8.00 11.69 -33.82
CA LEU A 472 6.67 11.48 -34.42
C LEU A 472 6.71 10.97 -35.86
N LEU A 473 7.78 11.29 -36.61
CA LEU A 473 7.99 10.86 -38.00
C LEU A 473 8.59 9.46 -38.10
N ALA A 474 8.89 8.81 -36.97
CA ALA A 474 9.45 7.47 -36.95
C ALA A 474 8.47 6.44 -37.53
N ASN A 475 9.02 5.32 -38.03
CA ASN A 475 8.24 4.25 -38.65
C ASN A 475 7.54 3.35 -37.62
N GLN A 476 8.14 3.16 -36.44
CA GLN A 476 7.63 2.25 -35.41
C GLN A 476 6.90 3.00 -34.28
N ALA A 477 5.78 2.46 -33.80
CA ALA A 477 4.93 3.09 -32.78
C ALA A 477 5.67 3.36 -31.46
N TYR A 478 6.55 2.46 -31.03
CA TYR A 478 7.31 2.64 -29.79
C TYR A 478 8.29 3.82 -29.85
N GLN A 479 8.80 4.17 -31.04
CA GLN A 479 9.70 5.32 -31.24
C GLN A 479 8.93 6.64 -31.18
N ARG A 480 7.63 6.62 -31.50
CA ARG A 480 6.74 7.80 -31.45
C ARG A 480 6.20 8.05 -30.04
N ALA A 481 6.05 7.01 -29.24
CA ALA A 481 5.42 7.05 -27.93
C ALA A 481 5.96 8.16 -26.98
N PRO A 482 7.29 8.42 -26.88
CA PRO A 482 7.80 9.50 -26.03
C PRO A 482 7.30 10.88 -26.47
N SER A 483 7.31 11.15 -27.77
CA SER A 483 6.82 12.41 -28.35
C SER A 483 5.32 12.58 -28.22
N ILE A 484 4.54 11.52 -28.48
CA ILE A 484 3.08 11.52 -28.31
C ILE A 484 2.71 11.81 -26.86
N THR A 485 3.34 11.08 -25.93
CA THR A 485 3.08 11.21 -24.49
C THR A 485 3.52 12.57 -23.92
N GLY A 486 4.54 13.20 -24.52
CA GLY A 486 4.98 14.53 -24.16
C GLY A 486 3.99 15.63 -24.60
N LEU A 487 3.25 15.40 -25.69
CA LEU A 487 2.41 16.42 -26.34
C LEU A 487 0.91 16.30 -26.06
N LEU A 488 0.45 15.15 -25.55
CA LEU A 488 -0.93 14.92 -25.12
C LEU A 488 -1.04 14.93 -23.58
N PRO A 489 -2.13 15.49 -23.03
CA PRO A 489 -2.31 15.62 -21.58
C PRO A 489 -2.80 14.34 -20.88
N TYR A 490 -2.89 13.20 -21.58
CA TYR A 490 -3.45 11.96 -21.06
C TYR A 490 -2.37 10.97 -20.60
N HIS A 491 -2.81 9.88 -19.94
CA HIS A 491 -1.94 8.77 -19.55
C HIS A 491 -1.18 8.22 -20.78
N PRO A 492 0.11 7.83 -20.70
CA PRO A 492 0.93 7.46 -21.86
C PRO A 492 0.28 6.43 -22.81
N LYS A 493 -0.40 5.43 -22.25
CA LYS A 493 -1.09 4.40 -23.05
C LYS A 493 -2.37 4.89 -23.70
N VAL A 494 -3.09 5.82 -23.06
CA VAL A 494 -4.26 6.51 -23.63
C VAL A 494 -3.83 7.36 -24.81
N SER A 495 -2.82 8.21 -24.59
CA SER A 495 -2.25 9.08 -25.61
C SER A 495 -1.75 8.31 -26.82
N THR A 496 -0.94 7.27 -26.60
CA THR A 496 -0.33 6.48 -27.70
C THR A 496 -1.40 5.70 -28.46
N TYR A 497 -2.34 5.05 -27.79
CA TYR A 497 -3.39 4.26 -28.44
C TYR A 497 -4.25 5.10 -29.39
N TRP A 498 -4.80 6.22 -28.91
CA TRP A 498 -5.70 7.04 -29.72
C TRP A 498 -4.96 7.76 -30.84
N TYR A 499 -3.71 8.19 -30.62
CA TYR A 499 -2.90 8.78 -31.68
C TYR A 499 -2.66 7.78 -32.81
N GLU A 500 -2.24 6.55 -32.49
CA GLU A 500 -2.04 5.51 -33.50
C GLU A 500 -3.35 5.09 -34.17
N TYR A 501 -4.46 5.02 -33.43
CA TYR A 501 -5.78 4.71 -33.98
C TYR A 501 -6.21 5.68 -35.09
N PHE A 502 -5.95 6.98 -34.95
CA PHE A 502 -6.27 7.96 -36.00
C PHE A 502 -5.23 7.96 -37.13
N ARG A 503 -3.95 7.82 -36.80
CA ARG A 503 -2.87 7.75 -37.79
C ARG A 503 -3.03 6.53 -38.72
N GLU A 504 -3.43 5.37 -38.20
CA GLU A 504 -3.63 4.16 -39.01
C GLU A 504 -4.76 4.32 -40.04
N LYS A 505 -5.77 5.15 -39.74
CA LYS A 505 -6.87 5.43 -40.67
C LYS A 505 -6.45 6.35 -41.82
N ASP A 506 -5.47 7.22 -41.58
CA ASP A 506 -4.94 8.15 -42.57
C ASP A 506 -3.48 8.51 -42.25
N SER A 507 -2.56 7.75 -42.85
CA SER A 507 -1.12 7.81 -42.54
C SER A 507 -0.44 9.09 -43.02
N ASP A 508 -1.07 9.83 -43.93
CA ASP A 508 -0.50 11.00 -44.58
C ASP A 508 -0.88 12.31 -43.85
N GLN A 509 -1.70 12.22 -42.80
CA GLN A 509 -2.06 13.37 -41.98
C GLN A 509 -0.87 13.93 -41.21
N SER A 510 -0.85 15.27 -41.08
CA SER A 510 0.15 15.92 -40.26
C SER A 510 -0.04 15.55 -38.77
N PRO A 511 1.04 15.41 -37.98
CA PRO A 511 0.94 15.09 -36.56
C PRO A 511 0.02 16.05 -35.77
N LEU A 512 0.01 17.34 -36.13
CA LEU A 512 -0.86 18.35 -35.53
C LEU A 512 -2.35 18.07 -35.77
N ALA A 513 -2.72 17.59 -36.96
CA ALA A 513 -4.09 17.22 -37.26
C ALA A 513 -4.53 16.02 -36.42
N VAL A 514 -3.67 15.00 -36.29
CA VAL A 514 -3.93 13.81 -35.46
C VAL A 514 -4.10 14.20 -33.98
N PHE A 515 -3.24 15.06 -33.42
CA PHE A 515 -3.41 15.52 -32.04
C PHE A 515 -4.75 16.23 -31.80
N LYS A 516 -5.16 17.12 -32.71
CA LYS A 516 -6.46 17.80 -32.63
C LYS A 516 -7.63 16.82 -32.70
N GLN A 517 -7.53 15.79 -33.56
CA GLN A 517 -8.55 14.74 -33.65
C GLN A 517 -8.65 13.94 -32.36
N VAL A 518 -7.53 13.51 -31.78
CA VAL A 518 -7.52 12.77 -30.51
C VAL A 518 -8.21 13.56 -29.41
N GLU A 519 -7.85 14.83 -29.22
CA GLU A 519 -8.47 15.67 -28.19
C GLU A 519 -9.96 15.89 -28.43
N HIS A 520 -10.33 16.24 -29.65
CA HIS A 520 -11.74 16.40 -30.01
C HIS A 520 -12.52 15.11 -29.78
N PHE A 521 -11.94 13.97 -30.14
CA PHE A 521 -12.58 12.67 -29.99
C PHE A 521 -12.81 12.31 -28.52
N LEU A 522 -11.78 12.44 -27.68
CA LEU A 522 -11.88 12.06 -26.26
C LEU A 522 -12.74 13.02 -25.42
N VAL A 523 -12.81 14.29 -25.82
CA VAL A 523 -13.60 15.32 -25.11
C VAL A 523 -15.03 15.42 -25.65
N ASN A 524 -15.22 15.49 -26.96
CA ASN A 524 -16.52 15.78 -27.56
C ASN A 524 -17.27 14.52 -28.03
N GLN A 525 -16.56 13.40 -28.28
CA GLN A 525 -17.14 12.15 -28.77
C GLN A 525 -16.89 11.00 -27.78
N HIS A 526 -16.97 11.32 -26.49
CA HIS A 526 -16.66 10.42 -25.40
C HIS A 526 -17.46 9.11 -25.45
N GLU A 527 -18.76 9.16 -25.75
CA GLU A 527 -19.61 7.97 -25.88
C GLU A 527 -19.16 7.03 -27.01
N GLN A 528 -18.66 7.60 -28.12
CA GLN A 528 -18.14 6.81 -29.23
C GLN A 528 -16.83 6.13 -28.85
N ALA A 529 -15.93 6.85 -28.16
CA ALA A 529 -14.70 6.27 -27.62
C ALA A 529 -15.01 5.14 -26.62
N GLN A 530 -15.99 5.35 -25.74
CA GLN A 530 -16.46 4.34 -24.80
C GLN A 530 -17.00 3.10 -25.52
N SER A 531 -17.81 3.27 -26.56
CA SER A 531 -18.38 2.15 -27.32
C SER A 531 -17.30 1.28 -27.96
N ILE A 532 -16.27 1.87 -28.55
CA ILE A 532 -15.15 1.13 -29.17
C ILE A 532 -14.43 0.27 -28.13
N ILE A 533 -14.14 0.85 -26.96
CA ILE A 533 -13.41 0.17 -25.90
C ILE A 533 -14.28 -0.87 -25.19
N ALA A 534 -15.58 -0.61 -25.03
CA ALA A 534 -16.54 -1.56 -24.47
C ALA A 534 -16.67 -2.80 -25.36
N GLU A 535 -16.68 -2.65 -26.69
CA GLU A 535 -16.69 -3.78 -27.63
C GLU A 535 -15.41 -4.61 -27.53
N GLN A 536 -14.24 -3.95 -27.50
CA GLN A 536 -12.95 -4.64 -27.30
C GLN A 536 -12.91 -5.38 -25.96
N LEU A 537 -13.45 -4.78 -24.89
CA LEU A 537 -13.54 -5.40 -23.58
C LEU A 537 -14.47 -6.62 -23.59
N ALA A 538 -15.63 -6.53 -24.24
CA ALA A 538 -16.59 -7.63 -24.34
C ALA A 538 -16.04 -8.84 -25.10
N THR A 539 -15.15 -8.62 -26.08
CA THR A 539 -14.48 -9.71 -26.83
C THR A 539 -13.24 -10.27 -26.13
N SER A 540 -12.74 -9.58 -25.10
CA SER A 540 -11.56 -10.03 -24.37
C SER A 540 -11.91 -11.17 -23.42
N THR A 541 -11.24 -12.31 -23.58
CA THR A 541 -11.32 -13.46 -22.67
C THR A 541 -10.18 -13.52 -21.68
N LYS A 542 -9.20 -12.62 -21.79
CA LYS A 542 -7.99 -12.61 -20.95
C LYS A 542 -8.13 -11.62 -19.79
N LEU A 543 -7.60 -12.01 -18.64
CA LEU A 543 -7.37 -11.09 -17.53
C LEU A 543 -6.50 -9.92 -18.00
N SER A 544 -7.02 -8.70 -17.89
CA SER A 544 -6.30 -7.48 -18.23
C SER A 544 -5.68 -6.89 -16.98
N LEU A 545 -4.40 -6.56 -17.05
CA LEU A 545 -3.62 -5.97 -15.96
C LEU A 545 -3.43 -4.46 -16.18
N PRO A 546 -3.03 -3.69 -15.15
CA PRO A 546 -2.73 -2.27 -15.29
C PRO A 546 -1.67 -1.95 -16.36
N THR A 547 -0.84 -2.94 -16.70
CA THR A 547 0.14 -2.85 -17.79
C THR A 547 -0.47 -2.98 -19.19
N ASP A 548 -1.74 -3.31 -19.33
CA ASP A 548 -2.37 -3.50 -20.64
C ASP A 548 -3.00 -2.22 -21.15
N ILE A 549 -3.01 -2.06 -22.47
CA ILE A 549 -3.56 -0.87 -23.13
C ILE A 549 -5.07 -0.80 -22.88
N LEU A 550 -5.78 -1.92 -23.08
CA LEU A 550 -7.22 -2.00 -22.90
C LEU A 550 -7.64 -1.64 -21.47
N TYR A 551 -6.88 -2.08 -20.46
CA TYR A 551 -7.11 -1.72 -19.07
C TYR A 551 -7.06 -0.21 -18.85
N GLN A 552 -5.99 0.43 -19.34
CA GLN A 552 -5.80 1.87 -19.18
C GLN A 552 -6.86 2.68 -19.95
N GLN A 553 -7.30 2.21 -21.13
CA GLN A 553 -8.43 2.84 -21.83
C GLN A 553 -9.73 2.72 -21.04
N ALA A 554 -10.04 1.51 -20.56
CA ALA A 554 -11.29 1.23 -19.85
C ALA A 554 -11.38 2.00 -18.53
N LEU A 555 -10.27 2.10 -17.79
CA LEU A 555 -10.16 2.93 -16.59
C LEU A 555 -10.34 4.42 -16.89
N PHE A 556 -9.66 4.93 -17.93
CA PHE A 556 -9.73 6.35 -18.32
C PHE A 556 -11.13 6.76 -18.82
N LEU A 557 -11.74 5.95 -19.68
CA LEU A 557 -13.05 6.21 -20.28
C LEU A 557 -14.22 5.79 -19.41
N ARG A 558 -13.97 5.04 -18.32
CA ARG A 558 -15.00 4.56 -17.39
C ARG A 558 -16.07 3.71 -18.06
N VAL A 559 -15.65 2.83 -18.96
CA VAL A 559 -16.57 2.01 -19.75
C VAL A 559 -17.37 1.04 -18.85
N PRO A 560 -18.61 0.69 -19.23
CA PRO A 560 -19.33 -0.41 -18.59
C PRO A 560 -18.49 -1.69 -18.61
N GLY A 561 -18.36 -2.36 -17.45
CA GLY A 561 -17.51 -3.55 -17.29
C GLY A 561 -16.06 -3.25 -16.87
N ALA A 562 -15.61 -2.00 -16.89
CA ALA A 562 -14.27 -1.62 -16.41
C ALA A 562 -14.05 -2.04 -14.94
N LEU A 563 -15.06 -1.84 -14.08
CA LEU A 563 -14.95 -2.22 -12.67
C LEU A 563 -14.68 -3.72 -12.49
N GLU A 564 -15.38 -4.60 -13.21
CA GLU A 564 -15.15 -6.06 -13.11
C GLU A 564 -13.74 -6.45 -13.52
N MET A 565 -13.24 -5.87 -14.62
CA MET A 565 -11.87 -6.06 -15.06
C MET A 565 -10.87 -5.60 -13.97
N ILE A 566 -11.10 -4.43 -13.36
CA ILE A 566 -10.24 -3.87 -12.32
C ILE A 566 -10.27 -4.72 -11.05
N LYS A 567 -11.44 -5.22 -10.63
CA LYS A 567 -11.56 -6.15 -9.50
C LYS A 567 -10.78 -7.43 -9.76
N GLY A 568 -10.85 -7.97 -10.98
CA GLY A 568 -10.08 -9.15 -11.39
C GLY A 568 -8.57 -8.91 -11.26
N ALA A 569 -8.08 -7.79 -11.78
CA ALA A 569 -6.67 -7.40 -11.68
C ALA A 569 -6.23 -7.16 -10.22
N ALA A 570 -7.06 -6.46 -9.43
CA ALA A 570 -6.83 -6.16 -8.04
C ALA A 570 -6.63 -7.44 -7.21
N TRP A 571 -7.50 -8.44 -7.38
CA TRP A 571 -7.33 -9.74 -6.71
C TRP A 571 -6.10 -10.51 -7.18
N TYR A 572 -5.78 -10.45 -8.48
CA TYR A 572 -4.61 -11.13 -9.03
C TYR A 572 -3.28 -10.52 -8.55
N GLN A 573 -3.28 -9.22 -8.22
CA GLN A 573 -2.11 -8.49 -7.75
C GLN A 573 -2.10 -8.26 -6.23
N LEU A 574 -3.23 -8.51 -5.54
CA LEU A 574 -3.55 -8.02 -4.20
C LEU A 574 -3.30 -6.50 -4.02
N SER A 575 -3.47 -5.72 -5.08
CA SER A 575 -3.38 -4.25 -5.02
C SER A 575 -4.76 -3.62 -4.95
N ILE A 576 -4.90 -2.59 -4.13
CA ILE A 576 -6.12 -1.80 -3.98
C ILE A 576 -6.05 -0.44 -4.70
N ASP A 577 -4.93 -0.07 -5.32
CA ASP A 577 -4.65 1.33 -5.73
C ASP A 577 -5.71 1.90 -6.68
N ASP A 578 -6.07 1.14 -7.71
CA ASP A 578 -7.08 1.55 -8.69
C ASP A 578 -8.50 1.55 -8.09
N LEU A 579 -8.83 0.54 -7.27
CA LEU A 579 -10.12 0.48 -6.56
C LEU A 579 -10.28 1.64 -5.57
N PHE A 580 -9.21 1.98 -4.86
CA PHE A 580 -9.13 3.11 -3.94
C PHE A 580 -9.31 4.44 -4.69
N SER A 581 -8.66 4.57 -5.86
CA SER A 581 -8.79 5.74 -6.73
C SER A 581 -10.22 5.90 -7.27
N ILE A 582 -10.86 4.80 -7.70
CA ILE A 582 -12.26 4.80 -8.12
C ILE A 582 -13.17 5.23 -6.97
N ALA A 583 -13.03 4.63 -5.79
CA ALA A 583 -13.87 4.98 -4.64
C ALA A 583 -13.80 6.48 -4.28
N ARG A 584 -12.63 7.11 -4.47
CA ARG A 584 -12.39 8.53 -4.20
C ARG A 584 -12.92 9.48 -5.28
N ASP A 585 -12.90 9.07 -6.54
CA ASP A 585 -13.24 9.93 -7.66
C ASP A 585 -14.77 10.14 -7.77
N ASN A 586 -15.22 11.36 -7.48
CA ASN A 586 -16.63 11.75 -7.50
C ASN A 586 -17.29 11.72 -8.89
N SER A 587 -16.49 11.57 -9.95
CA SER A 587 -17.00 11.50 -11.31
C SER A 587 -17.29 10.08 -11.79
N TRP A 588 -17.06 9.07 -10.94
CA TRP A 588 -17.68 7.75 -11.06
C TRP A 588 -19.06 7.71 -10.39
N ASP A 589 -19.93 6.82 -10.87
CA ASP A 589 -21.23 6.56 -10.26
C ASP A 589 -21.09 6.09 -8.80
N LEU A 590 -22.04 6.50 -7.94
CA LEU A 590 -21.97 6.23 -6.51
C LEU A 590 -21.96 4.73 -6.19
N GLU A 591 -22.74 3.92 -6.89
CA GLU A 591 -22.82 2.49 -6.62
C GLU A 591 -21.54 1.78 -7.09
N VAL A 592 -20.96 2.19 -8.22
CA VAL A 592 -19.64 1.73 -8.68
C VAL A 592 -18.55 2.04 -7.65
N ARG A 593 -18.59 3.23 -7.04
CA ARG A 593 -17.63 3.64 -6.00
C ARG A 593 -17.77 2.82 -4.73
N LYS A 594 -19.00 2.56 -4.28
CA LYS A 594 -19.27 1.69 -3.11
C LYS A 594 -18.79 0.28 -3.37
N GLU A 595 -19.05 -0.26 -4.55
CA GLU A 595 -18.66 -1.61 -4.91
C GLU A 595 -17.13 -1.77 -5.04
N ALA A 596 -16.44 -0.76 -5.60
CA ALA A 596 -14.99 -0.68 -5.61
C ALA A 596 -14.42 -0.67 -4.17
N LEU A 597 -15.00 0.15 -3.29
CA LEU A 597 -14.63 0.22 -1.88
C LEU A 597 -14.84 -1.12 -1.16
N THR A 598 -15.99 -1.78 -1.34
CA THR A 598 -16.27 -3.10 -0.75
C THR A 598 -15.24 -4.13 -1.21
N THR A 599 -14.89 -4.12 -2.49
CA THR A 599 -13.86 -5.05 -3.01
C THR A 599 -12.48 -4.73 -2.44
N ALA A 600 -12.12 -3.46 -2.35
CA ALA A 600 -10.84 -3.05 -1.77
C ALA A 600 -10.73 -3.45 -0.30
N LEU A 601 -11.81 -3.29 0.50
CA LEU A 601 -11.86 -3.73 1.89
C LEU A 601 -11.79 -5.25 2.04
N ALA A 602 -12.32 -6.01 1.07
CA ALA A 602 -12.16 -7.46 1.05
C ALA A 602 -10.70 -7.87 0.76
N ILE A 603 -9.94 -7.06 0.01
CA ILE A 603 -8.54 -7.31 -0.33
C ILE A 603 -7.59 -6.85 0.79
N ASP A 604 -7.80 -5.67 1.37
CA ASP A 604 -7.00 -5.09 2.46
C ASP A 604 -7.91 -4.53 3.58
N PRO A 605 -8.42 -5.39 4.48
CA PRO A 605 -9.34 -4.97 5.53
C PRO A 605 -8.69 -4.14 6.64
N ALA A 606 -7.36 -4.06 6.70
CA ALA A 606 -6.64 -3.28 7.70
C ALA A 606 -6.35 -1.84 7.24
N ASN A 607 -6.70 -1.48 6.00
CA ASN A 607 -6.38 -0.17 5.42
C ASN A 607 -7.18 0.97 6.08
N VAL A 608 -6.49 1.85 6.80
CA VAL A 608 -7.13 2.97 7.50
C VAL A 608 -7.81 3.96 6.53
N GLY A 609 -7.22 4.18 5.36
CA GLY A 609 -7.79 5.05 4.33
C GLY A 609 -9.11 4.52 3.77
N LEU A 610 -9.23 3.20 3.56
CA LEU A 610 -10.48 2.57 3.10
C LEU A 610 -11.58 2.70 4.15
N HIS A 611 -11.27 2.51 5.44
CA HIS A 611 -12.26 2.69 6.51
C HIS A 611 -12.74 4.14 6.64
N TRP A 612 -11.85 5.12 6.44
CA TRP A 612 -12.24 6.52 6.35
C TRP A 612 -13.18 6.78 5.15
N LEU A 613 -12.87 6.21 3.98
CA LEU A 613 -13.76 6.30 2.81
C LEU A 613 -15.10 5.62 3.06
N ASN A 614 -15.12 4.48 3.76
CA ASN A 614 -16.33 3.78 4.13
C ASN A 614 -17.24 4.61 5.04
N MET A 615 -16.65 5.31 6.01
CA MET A 615 -17.38 6.27 6.84
C MET A 615 -17.97 7.41 5.99
N LYS A 616 -17.25 7.91 4.97
CA LYS A 616 -17.73 9.01 4.11
C LYS A 616 -18.77 8.59 3.07
N LEU A 617 -18.57 7.45 2.42
CA LEU A 617 -19.42 6.97 1.32
C LEU A 617 -20.65 6.23 1.82
N ASN A 618 -20.48 5.36 2.81
CA ASN A 618 -21.54 4.49 3.33
C ASN A 618 -22.11 4.96 4.67
N GLN A 619 -21.62 6.08 5.22
CA GLN A 619 -22.10 6.66 6.49
C GLN A 619 -22.00 5.67 7.67
N VAL A 620 -21.02 4.76 7.62
CA VAL A 620 -20.75 3.79 8.68
C VAL A 620 -19.98 4.49 9.81
N ASN A 621 -20.44 4.34 11.05
CA ASN A 621 -19.68 4.79 12.21
C ASN A 621 -18.52 3.83 12.48
N LEU A 622 -17.30 4.36 12.58
CA LEU A 622 -16.16 3.58 13.02
C LEU A 622 -16.31 3.25 14.52
N PRO A 623 -15.98 2.01 14.95
CA PRO A 623 -16.14 1.61 16.33
C PRO A 623 -15.13 2.28 17.27
N VAL A 624 -14.04 2.81 16.71
CA VAL A 624 -12.98 3.54 17.39
C VAL A 624 -12.59 4.78 16.59
N SER A 625 -11.85 5.69 17.23
CA SER A 625 -11.24 6.82 16.53
C SER A 625 -10.32 6.33 15.40
N SER A 626 -10.38 7.02 14.26
CA SER A 626 -9.69 6.63 13.02
C SER A 626 -8.17 6.52 13.14
N HIS A 627 -7.57 7.17 14.15
CA HIS A 627 -6.14 7.13 14.40
C HIS A 627 -5.68 5.86 15.13
N LEU A 628 -6.55 5.18 15.89
CA LEU A 628 -6.14 4.02 16.69
C LEU A 628 -5.63 2.85 15.82
N PRO A 629 -6.28 2.50 14.70
CA PRO A 629 -5.77 1.47 13.80
C PRO A 629 -4.39 1.74 13.17
N THR A 630 -3.85 2.96 13.28
CA THR A 630 -2.48 3.23 12.83
C THR A 630 -1.44 2.52 13.70
N LEU A 631 -1.77 2.21 14.97
CA LEU A 631 -0.86 1.63 15.96
C LEU A 631 0.47 2.40 16.10
N GLY A 632 0.45 3.72 15.87
CA GLY A 632 1.65 4.54 15.91
C GLY A 632 2.50 4.50 14.63
N ASP A 633 2.06 3.84 13.56
CA ASP A 633 2.76 3.81 12.27
C ASP A 633 2.71 5.19 11.57
N PRO A 634 3.86 5.84 11.31
CA PRO A 634 3.90 7.16 10.69
C PRO A 634 3.39 7.17 9.24
N GLY A 635 3.53 6.09 8.49
CA GLY A 635 3.02 5.99 7.12
C GLY A 635 1.49 6.03 7.07
N LEU A 636 0.84 5.24 7.91
CA LEU A 636 -0.62 5.23 8.05
C LEU A 636 -1.15 6.55 8.62
N ALA A 637 -0.39 7.19 9.51
CA ALA A 637 -0.69 8.54 10.01
C ALA A 637 -0.78 9.57 8.89
N LEU A 638 0.25 9.60 8.04
CA LEU A 638 0.34 10.52 6.91
C LEU A 638 -0.76 10.26 5.89
N GLN A 639 -1.08 8.98 5.64
CA GLN A 639 -2.20 8.60 4.79
C GLN A 639 -3.52 9.14 5.34
N LEU A 640 -3.79 8.96 6.64
CA LEU A 640 -5.01 9.47 7.27
C LEU A 640 -5.05 11.01 7.25
N PHE A 641 -3.94 11.67 7.58
CA PHE A 641 -3.82 13.13 7.54
C PHE A 641 -4.08 13.70 6.14
N ALA A 642 -3.61 13.02 5.08
CA ALA A 642 -3.88 13.44 3.70
C ALA A 642 -5.38 13.41 3.35
N HIS A 643 -6.19 12.66 4.11
CA HIS A 643 -7.64 12.59 3.93
C HIS A 643 -8.43 13.48 4.89
N THR A 644 -8.00 13.60 6.14
CA THR A 644 -8.73 14.34 7.19
C THR A 644 -8.26 15.78 7.33
N GLY A 645 -7.00 16.07 7.05
CA GLY A 645 -6.33 17.32 7.43
C GLY A 645 -6.16 17.48 8.94
N GLU A 646 -6.50 16.47 9.74
CA GLU A 646 -6.51 16.56 11.20
C GLU A 646 -5.14 16.28 11.81
N LEU A 647 -4.60 17.28 12.52
CA LEU A 647 -3.28 17.18 13.15
C LEU A 647 -3.25 16.31 14.40
N GLY A 648 -4.41 15.97 14.99
CA GLY A 648 -4.47 15.18 16.23
C GLY A 648 -3.75 13.84 16.13
N THR A 649 -3.87 13.16 14.97
CA THR A 649 -3.16 11.89 14.71
C THR A 649 -1.65 12.10 14.61
N ILE A 650 -1.24 13.11 13.84
CA ILE A 650 0.17 13.46 13.67
C ILE A 650 0.81 13.85 15.01
N ALA A 651 0.08 14.58 15.85
CA ALA A 651 0.54 15.03 17.15
C ALA A 651 0.79 13.88 18.14
N LEU A 652 -0.06 12.84 18.13
CA LEU A 652 0.12 11.66 18.98
C LEU A 652 1.29 10.79 18.50
N ILE A 653 1.42 10.62 17.18
CA ILE A 653 2.44 9.76 16.56
C ILE A 653 3.83 10.39 16.66
N SER A 654 3.91 11.72 16.56
CA SER A 654 5.17 12.47 16.72
C SER A 654 5.86 12.23 18.05
N GLU A 655 5.13 11.87 19.11
CA GLU A 655 5.73 11.60 20.42
C GLU A 655 6.33 10.20 20.51
N VAL A 656 5.85 9.23 19.72
CA VAL A 656 6.29 7.82 19.76
C VAL A 656 7.16 7.41 18.58
N VAL A 657 7.33 8.31 17.62
CA VAL A 657 8.04 8.08 16.36
C VAL A 657 9.46 7.55 16.56
N ASP A 658 9.86 6.60 15.69
CA ASP A 658 11.27 6.25 15.48
C ASP A 658 11.90 7.34 14.61
N LEU A 659 12.92 8.03 15.12
CA LEU A 659 13.56 9.10 14.36
C LEU A 659 14.40 8.57 13.19
N ARG A 660 14.53 7.25 13.03
CA ARG A 660 15.10 6.64 11.84
C ARG A 660 14.11 6.45 10.70
N ASP A 661 12.81 6.62 10.96
CA ASP A 661 11.78 6.56 9.93
C ASP A 661 11.56 7.94 9.29
N HIS A 662 11.89 8.06 7.99
CA HIS A 662 11.63 9.26 7.18
C HIS A 662 10.16 9.71 7.18
N ARG A 663 9.21 8.77 7.33
CA ARG A 663 7.78 9.09 7.45
C ARG A 663 7.51 9.76 8.79
N GLY A 664 8.22 9.32 9.82
CA GLY A 664 8.26 9.94 11.13
C GLY A 664 8.75 11.38 11.11
N LEU A 665 9.87 11.63 10.43
CA LEU A 665 10.38 12.98 10.19
C LEU A 665 9.35 13.88 9.52
N ARG A 666 8.64 13.37 8.51
CA ARG A 666 7.59 14.12 7.83
C ARG A 666 6.42 14.47 8.76
N CYS A 667 6.05 13.58 9.69
CA CYS A 667 5.08 13.89 10.74
C CYS A 667 5.54 15.06 11.62
N LEU A 668 6.79 15.04 12.08
CA LEU A 668 7.38 16.12 12.90
C LEU A 668 7.39 17.45 12.14
N ALA A 669 7.82 17.46 10.88
CA ALA A 669 7.85 18.67 10.05
C ALA A 669 6.45 19.30 9.86
N LEU A 670 5.44 18.46 9.56
CA LEU A 670 4.05 18.91 9.44
C LEU A 670 3.52 19.50 10.75
N LEU A 671 3.81 18.85 11.87
CA LEU A 671 3.39 19.31 13.19
C LEU A 671 4.07 20.62 13.60
N GLY A 672 5.38 20.72 13.39
CA GLY A 672 6.16 21.92 13.67
C GLY A 672 5.67 23.13 12.88
N ASN A 673 5.41 22.98 11.58
CA ASN A 673 4.83 24.03 10.75
C ASN A 673 3.44 24.46 11.23
N ALA A 674 2.61 23.50 11.64
CA ALA A 674 1.31 23.82 12.22
C ALA A 674 1.44 24.61 13.52
N TYR A 675 2.38 24.25 14.40
CA TYR A 675 2.64 25.00 15.63
C TYR A 675 3.10 26.43 15.36
N LEU A 676 3.98 26.66 14.39
CA LEU A 676 4.38 28.00 13.97
C LEU A 676 3.17 28.84 13.54
N LYS A 677 2.32 28.28 12.66
CA LYS A 677 1.12 28.97 12.16
C LYS A 677 0.11 29.26 13.28
N SER A 678 0.07 28.43 14.32
CA SER A 678 -0.80 28.61 15.48
C SER A 678 -0.21 29.51 16.59
N GLY A 679 0.97 30.11 16.38
CA GLY A 679 1.60 30.98 17.37
C GLY A 679 2.21 30.24 18.57
N GLN A 680 2.66 28.99 18.38
CA GLN A 680 3.31 28.18 19.41
C GLN A 680 4.79 27.93 19.09
N PRO A 681 5.63 28.98 19.09
CA PRO A 681 7.01 28.91 18.59
C PRO A 681 7.90 27.96 19.39
N VAL A 682 7.66 27.81 20.70
CA VAL A 682 8.44 26.89 21.55
C VAL A 682 8.17 25.42 21.18
N GLN A 683 6.90 25.05 20.96
CA GLN A 683 6.55 23.70 20.54
C GLN A 683 7.01 23.41 19.12
N ALA A 684 6.91 24.40 18.23
CA ALA A 684 7.44 24.31 16.88
C ALA A 684 8.96 24.08 16.89
N ALA A 685 9.72 24.90 17.63
CA ALA A 685 11.17 24.81 17.70
C ALA A 685 11.61 23.41 18.19
N ARG A 686 10.97 22.89 19.24
CA ARG A 686 11.25 21.55 19.76
C ARG A 686 11.08 20.46 18.70
N VAL A 687 9.91 20.43 18.06
CA VAL A 687 9.56 19.37 17.09
C VAL A 687 10.38 19.49 15.80
N LEU A 688 10.63 20.71 15.32
CA LEU A 688 11.44 20.96 14.13
C LEU A 688 12.92 20.65 14.39
N GLN A 689 13.44 20.98 15.57
CA GLN A 689 14.81 20.63 15.94
C GLN A 689 14.98 19.11 16.02
N ALA A 690 14.02 18.38 16.62
CA ALA A 690 14.02 16.92 16.62
C ALA A 690 14.01 16.34 15.19
N ALA A 691 13.22 16.94 14.28
CA ALA A 691 13.21 16.54 12.86
C ALA A 691 14.58 16.77 12.20
N ILE A 692 15.20 17.95 12.39
CA ILE A 692 16.51 18.27 11.81
C ILE A 692 17.59 17.30 12.32
N CYS A 693 17.67 17.06 13.63
CA CYS A 693 18.65 16.15 14.22
C CYS A 693 18.44 14.70 13.75
N SER A 694 17.18 14.26 13.66
CA SER A 694 16.76 12.97 13.10
C SER A 694 17.20 12.79 11.64
N GLU A 695 16.96 13.81 10.81
CA GLU A 695 17.37 13.77 9.41
C GLU A 695 18.87 13.59 9.33
N VAL A 696 19.62 14.32 10.14
CA VAL A 696 21.08 14.27 10.06
C VAL A 696 21.59 12.90 10.51
N ALA A 697 21.05 12.33 11.59
CA ALA A 697 21.43 11.02 12.11
C ALA A 697 21.23 9.84 11.14
N THR A 698 20.31 9.94 10.19
CA THR A 698 19.82 8.79 9.39
C THR A 698 20.49 8.61 8.03
N GLY A 699 21.22 9.63 7.55
CA GLY A 699 21.81 9.63 6.21
C GLY A 699 20.79 9.61 5.06
N PRO A 700 21.20 9.75 3.79
CA PRO A 700 20.28 9.77 2.65
C PRO A 700 19.64 8.40 2.36
N GLN A 701 18.34 8.39 2.10
CA GLN A 701 17.66 7.35 1.31
C GLN A 701 17.37 7.88 -0.11
N PRO A 702 17.44 7.03 -1.16
CA PRO A 702 17.42 7.44 -2.58
C PRO A 702 16.11 8.04 -3.11
N ALA A 703 15.12 8.33 -2.27
CA ALA A 703 13.76 8.69 -2.71
C ALA A 703 13.22 10.03 -2.22
N THR A 704 13.89 10.74 -1.31
CA THR A 704 13.38 12.04 -0.84
C THR A 704 13.70 13.12 -1.87
N LYS A 705 12.74 13.43 -2.75
CA LYS A 705 12.77 14.73 -3.44
C LYS A 705 12.88 15.79 -2.36
N ILE A 706 13.91 16.63 -2.46
CA ILE A 706 14.09 17.85 -1.67
C ILE A 706 12.75 18.60 -1.68
N GLN A 707 12.01 18.55 -0.57
CA GLN A 707 10.72 19.24 -0.44
C GLN A 707 10.97 20.73 -0.22
N SER A 708 10.08 21.52 -0.83
CA SER A 708 10.03 22.98 -0.91
C SER A 708 10.02 23.70 0.42
#